data_AF-W2Z6K1-F1
#
_entry.id   AF-W2Z6K1-F1
#
_cell.length_a   1.000
_cell.length_b   1.000
_cell.length_c   1.000
_cell.angle_alpha   90.00
_cell.angle_beta   90.00
_cell.angle_gamma   90.00
#
_symmetry.space_group_name_H-M   'P 1'
#
loop_
_entity.id
_entity.type
_entity.pdbx_description
1 polymer ?
#
loop_
_entity_poly.entity_id
_entity_poly.type
_entity_poly.pdbx_seq_one_letter_code
_entity_poly.pdbx_strand_id
1 'polypeptide(L)'
;MTKGEKYKVEAGGGGDWATEYYAEQRRQRDQQNWMVLFKPSVFGAVLAVLGRIVVWPLALLIVFTSTSYLSHANVLKLVDESIYAFTEQDPVMAGGCSGCLGLNKVCLIKYSIFAQDAIIGATVFKSFAGRKPDLSLYDFSTLSQEALDLGEKLDAKGVYCQSGVNEWGSMTAGIAGSAQDILDVVNTLDLNIAPQFRRELEIAVAGKAPCESGWNIYTITRLFLYPTVKGSANFASIPGIDFNVFPDYTECRPDVAVDDSLVGSKLALATNGEDPLAVFPDLLTLFPYNFDSSIPRVERSFPAGTTKYGFDTVLQPLFKGYYGGCRVRVVNTTGVYIENTCEVSKRWSSYGLMIHSPDDIPMCSTGDVCIHNYYNSIWEWVNYIDADNPTRIGMNLNTFRSRYGDTVALSVLPGIVVMQMLIMGMISLYQVMSHKRSVLLTQIWAYRCQNGRMQVVYLAQITYHLVYNSDLYMLGLATGMLTIESVMNLTCCIFAFSYAFVNLAKARSGDQQLDRHFRLTWETMQIVITSVVAAVLLSVRQTPLEFINANYGEILRKTSARGAKYCGLNDSCVVYKTNLIVFITIFSVGLGVVAAVSSLIVKRLSPKVKSAVRSARMSLSAQGSFKQSTNAMSNPSAAVAHAKDTVIKKKSVNEDGLTSFERNCIGGPFRKLFRDCDDMAYVMYKGKRCTTVEALLLTGYLYYGEHIYQASSVMLLLLARALPRKMLRTFNMLLLRWHVDKDTGVLTQVLSCPWYAASKENHALTGAMPVA
;
A
#
# COMPACT_ATOMS: atom_id res chain seq x y z
N MET A 1 -24.31 69.67 1.68
CA MET A 1 -25.11 70.86 2.06
C MET A 1 -26.48 70.65 1.43
N THR A 2 -27.62 70.58 2.11
CA THR A 2 -28.20 71.40 3.22
C THR A 2 -29.10 70.57 4.16
N LYS A 3 -29.27 71.04 5.41
CA LYS A 3 -30.28 70.62 6.42
C LYS A 3 -31.72 70.78 5.86
N GLY A 4 -32.77 70.07 6.28
CA GLY A 4 -33.00 69.05 7.30
C GLY A 4 -34.51 68.91 7.55
N GLU A 5 -34.97 67.77 8.06
CA GLU A 5 -36.26 67.67 8.75
C GLU A 5 -36.16 66.58 9.82
N LYS A 6 -36.34 67.00 11.08
CA LYS A 6 -36.23 66.16 12.28
C LYS A 6 -37.53 65.38 12.46
N TYR A 7 -37.50 64.06 12.29
CA TYR A 7 -38.46 63.19 12.95
C TYR A 7 -38.03 63.02 14.41
N LYS A 8 -38.77 63.64 15.33
CA LYS A 8 -38.74 63.28 16.76
C LYS A 8 -39.34 61.88 16.89
N VAL A 9 -38.52 60.89 17.19
CA VAL A 9 -38.98 59.63 17.79
C VAL A 9 -38.69 59.73 19.28
N GLU A 10 -39.72 59.46 20.07
CA GLU A 10 -39.69 59.47 21.52
C GLU A 10 -38.56 58.59 22.07
N ALA A 11 -37.88 59.13 23.07
CA ALA A 11 -36.81 58.46 23.79
C ALA A 11 -37.37 57.30 24.62
N GLY A 12 -37.28 56.08 24.08
CA GLY A 12 -37.41 54.84 24.83
C GLY A 12 -36.05 54.16 24.95
N GLY A 13 -35.44 54.26 26.14
CA GLY A 13 -34.31 53.43 26.62
C GLY A 13 -33.26 53.01 25.59
N GLY A 14 -32.32 53.90 25.26
CA GLY A 14 -31.18 53.61 24.41
C GLY A 14 -30.17 52.68 25.10
N GLY A 15 -30.38 51.38 24.98
CA GLY A 15 -29.35 50.35 25.15
C GLY A 15 -28.93 49.84 23.77
N ASP A 16 -27.61 49.76 23.53
CA ASP A 16 -27.05 49.18 22.30
C ASP A 16 -27.58 47.74 22.12
N TRP A 17 -28.24 47.49 20.98
CA TRP A 17 -28.84 46.19 20.60
C TRP A 17 -27.84 45.03 20.78
N ALA A 18 -26.54 45.32 20.60
CA ALA A 18 -25.45 44.39 20.87
C ALA A 18 -25.34 44.00 22.33
N THR A 19 -25.25 44.99 23.20
CA THR A 19 -25.02 44.79 24.63
C THR A 19 -26.15 44.03 25.30
N GLU A 20 -27.40 44.32 24.90
CA GLU A 20 -28.58 43.64 25.44
C GLU A 20 -28.66 42.18 24.98
N TYR A 21 -28.36 41.90 23.70
CA TYR A 21 -28.26 40.54 23.18
C TYR A 21 -27.20 39.70 23.91
N TYR A 22 -26.04 40.30 24.24
CA TYR A 22 -24.98 39.61 24.98
C TYR A 22 -25.29 39.34 26.44
N ALA A 23 -26.07 40.20 27.09
CA ALA A 23 -26.53 40.00 28.46
C ALA A 23 -27.52 38.83 28.55
N GLU A 24 -28.47 38.76 27.61
CA GLU A 24 -29.47 37.69 27.53
C GLU A 24 -28.82 36.32 27.26
N GLN A 25 -27.82 36.28 26.36
CA GLN A 25 -27.09 35.06 26.05
C GLN A 25 -26.21 34.54 27.18
N ARG A 26 -25.66 35.44 28.02
CA ARG A 26 -24.93 35.05 29.22
C ARG A 26 -25.85 34.35 30.21
N ARG A 27 -27.01 34.96 30.51
CA ARG A 27 -28.03 34.34 31.38
C ARG A 27 -28.50 32.97 30.90
N GLN A 28 -28.66 32.78 29.59
CA GLN A 28 -29.06 31.47 29.04
C GLN A 28 -27.96 30.40 29.14
N ARG A 29 -26.68 30.77 29.05
CA ARG A 29 -25.56 29.81 29.24
C ARG A 29 -25.43 29.38 30.69
N ASP A 30 -25.64 30.32 31.62
CA ASP A 30 -25.57 30.05 33.06
C ASP A 30 -26.70 29.11 33.52
N GLN A 31 -27.81 29.03 32.77
CA GLN A 31 -28.93 28.12 33.00
C GLN A 31 -28.81 26.76 32.28
N GLN A 32 -27.75 26.50 31.50
CA GLN A 32 -27.59 25.23 30.79
C GLN A 32 -27.06 24.11 31.70
N ASN A 33 -27.83 23.02 31.78
CA ASN A 33 -27.54 21.87 32.62
C ASN A 33 -26.31 21.07 32.10
N TRP A 34 -25.37 20.71 32.99
CA TRP A 34 -24.09 20.06 32.65
C TRP A 34 -24.23 18.72 31.91
N MET A 35 -25.38 18.05 32.03
CA MET A 35 -25.71 16.81 31.30
C MET A 35 -25.66 16.94 29.76
N VAL A 36 -25.65 18.16 29.21
CA VAL A 36 -25.48 18.37 27.76
C VAL A 36 -24.09 17.95 27.25
N LEU A 37 -23.06 17.98 28.10
CA LEU A 37 -21.68 17.60 27.76
C LEU A 37 -21.49 16.09 27.57
N PHE A 38 -22.36 15.26 28.16
CA PHE A 38 -22.27 13.79 28.09
C PHE A 38 -23.04 13.17 26.89
N LYS A 39 -23.51 13.98 25.94
CA LYS A 39 -24.21 13.45 24.76
C LYS A 39 -23.23 12.71 23.83
N PRO A 40 -23.62 11.56 23.24
CA PRO A 40 -22.78 10.83 22.28
C PRO A 40 -22.26 11.67 21.11
N SER A 41 -23.03 12.68 20.67
CA SER A 41 -22.62 13.62 19.62
C SER A 41 -21.54 14.61 20.07
N VAL A 42 -21.39 14.86 21.37
CA VAL A 42 -20.31 15.68 21.94
C VAL A 42 -19.04 14.84 22.01
N PHE A 43 -19.11 13.59 22.47
CA PHE A 43 -17.98 12.66 22.44
C PHE A 43 -17.46 12.43 21.01
N GLY A 44 -18.34 12.19 20.04
CA GLY A 44 -17.95 12.05 18.63
C GLY A 44 -17.31 13.33 18.05
N ALA A 45 -17.80 14.51 18.46
CA ALA A 45 -17.19 15.78 18.06
C ALA A 45 -15.80 15.99 18.67
N VAL A 46 -15.63 15.66 19.96
CA VAL A 46 -14.33 15.73 20.65
C VAL A 46 -13.33 14.78 20.00
N LEU A 47 -13.72 13.54 19.73
CA LEU A 47 -12.87 12.55 19.05
C LEU A 47 -12.49 13.00 17.63
N ALA A 48 -13.44 13.49 16.84
CA ALA A 48 -13.16 13.98 15.50
C ALA A 48 -12.19 15.19 15.50
N VAL A 49 -12.34 16.10 16.47
CA VAL A 49 -11.46 17.27 16.60
C VAL A 49 -10.07 16.88 17.12
N LEU A 50 -9.98 16.09 18.19
CA LEU A 50 -8.70 15.61 18.74
C LEU A 50 -7.95 14.78 17.71
N GLY A 51 -8.64 13.89 17.01
CA GLY A 51 -8.06 13.08 15.95
C GLY A 51 -7.44 13.94 14.85
N ARG A 52 -8.17 14.95 14.37
CA ARG A 52 -7.76 15.79 13.24
C ARG A 52 -6.70 16.83 13.59
N ILE A 53 -6.74 17.40 14.80
CA ILE A 53 -5.82 18.47 15.22
C ILE A 53 -4.56 17.91 15.87
N VAL A 54 -4.68 16.83 16.64
CA VAL A 54 -3.59 16.34 17.50
C VAL A 54 -3.06 15.02 16.97
N VAL A 55 -3.90 13.99 16.89
CA VAL A 55 -3.43 12.61 16.61
C VAL A 55 -2.82 12.48 15.21
N TRP A 56 -3.55 12.90 14.17
CA TRP A 56 -3.09 12.78 12.78
C TRP A 56 -1.86 13.64 12.45
N PRO A 57 -1.83 14.94 12.81
CA PRO A 57 -0.64 15.75 12.59
C PRO A 57 0.59 15.22 13.33
N LEU A 58 0.41 14.73 14.57
CA LEU A 58 1.51 14.14 15.33
C LEU A 58 1.99 12.83 14.70
N ALA A 59 1.08 11.94 14.29
CA ALA A 59 1.44 10.69 13.61
C ALA A 59 2.20 10.96 12.30
N LEU A 60 1.74 11.92 11.49
CA LEU A 60 2.41 12.30 10.25
C LEU A 60 3.77 12.94 10.52
N LEU A 61 3.88 13.78 11.55
CA LEU A 61 5.14 14.38 11.98
C LEU A 61 6.13 13.31 12.44
N ILE A 62 5.68 12.30 13.20
CA ILE A 62 6.51 11.16 13.59
C ILE A 62 7.04 10.48 12.34
N VAL A 63 6.17 10.10 11.39
CA VAL A 63 6.63 9.47 10.12
C VAL A 63 7.66 10.36 9.41
N PHE A 64 7.43 11.67 9.30
CA PHE A 64 8.34 12.58 8.60
C PHE A 64 9.67 12.82 9.31
N THR A 65 9.74 12.66 10.63
CA THR A 65 10.93 12.95 11.43
C THR A 65 11.68 11.70 11.89
N SER A 66 10.99 10.57 12.02
CA SER A 66 11.55 9.31 12.49
C SER A 66 11.91 8.34 11.35
N THR A 67 11.60 8.68 10.11
CA THR A 67 11.87 7.85 8.93
C THR A 67 12.54 8.66 7.83
N SER A 68 13.03 7.99 6.78
CA SER A 68 13.65 8.65 5.64
C SER A 68 12.65 9.29 4.67
N TYR A 69 11.34 9.28 4.99
CA TYR A 69 10.22 9.61 4.10
C TYR A 69 10.41 10.91 3.30
N LEU A 70 10.87 12.01 3.91
CA LEU A 70 11.04 13.31 3.23
C LEU A 70 12.38 13.51 2.51
N SER A 71 13.28 12.53 2.57
CA SER A 71 14.66 12.63 2.07
C SER A 71 14.92 11.66 0.91
N HIS A 72 15.45 10.47 1.20
CA HIS A 72 15.90 9.48 0.23
C HIS A 72 15.22 8.11 0.41
N ALA A 73 13.96 8.10 0.85
CA ALA A 73 13.21 6.87 1.02
C ALA A 73 13.01 6.12 -0.31
N ASN A 74 13.12 4.80 -0.26
CA ASN A 74 12.83 3.90 -1.38
C ASN A 74 11.48 3.21 -1.19
N VAL A 75 10.86 2.82 -2.31
CA VAL A 75 9.59 2.08 -2.30
C VAL A 75 9.79 0.63 -1.88
N LEU A 76 10.89 0.03 -2.35
CA LEU A 76 11.28 -1.35 -2.09
C LEU A 76 12.51 -1.40 -1.20
N LYS A 77 12.64 -2.49 -0.43
CA LYS A 77 13.84 -2.79 0.36
C LYS A 77 15.01 -3.09 -0.56
N LEU A 78 16.16 -2.49 -0.26
CA LEU A 78 17.39 -2.65 -1.02
C LEU A 78 18.20 -3.86 -0.53
N VAL A 79 19.37 -4.07 -1.12
CA VAL A 79 20.26 -5.23 -0.86
C VAL A 79 20.65 -5.34 0.61
N ASP A 80 20.93 -4.21 1.26
CA ASP A 80 21.28 -4.08 2.67
C ASP A 80 20.11 -4.41 3.63
N GLU A 81 18.88 -4.34 3.13
CA GLU A 81 17.65 -4.75 3.82
C GLU A 81 17.09 -6.08 3.31
N SER A 82 17.91 -6.88 2.63
CA SER A 82 17.48 -8.11 2.00
C SER A 82 16.83 -9.07 3.00
N ILE A 83 15.77 -9.72 2.55
CA ILE A 83 15.01 -10.66 3.37
C ILE A 83 15.38 -12.07 2.95
N TYR A 84 15.91 -12.83 3.89
CA TYR A 84 16.10 -14.26 3.72
C TYR A 84 14.86 -15.04 4.19
N ALA A 85 14.41 -16.01 3.41
CA ALA A 85 13.27 -16.85 3.75
C ALA A 85 13.43 -18.29 3.22
N PHE A 86 12.86 -19.23 3.98
CA PHE A 86 12.60 -20.59 3.53
C PHE A 86 11.10 -20.75 3.19
N THR A 87 10.79 -21.47 2.11
CA THR A 87 9.42 -21.86 1.76
C THR A 87 9.44 -23.28 1.22
N GLU A 88 8.81 -24.20 1.95
CA GLU A 88 8.59 -25.58 1.51
C GLU A 88 7.60 -25.60 0.34
N GLN A 89 7.93 -26.35 -0.72
CA GLN A 89 7.12 -26.46 -1.94
C GLN A 89 6.57 -25.10 -2.45
N ASP A 90 7.48 -24.15 -2.64
CA ASP A 90 7.20 -22.77 -3.01
C ASP A 90 6.31 -22.67 -4.27
N PRO A 91 5.06 -22.16 -4.17
CA PRO A 91 4.11 -22.19 -5.27
C PRO A 91 4.50 -21.26 -6.43
N VAL A 92 5.32 -20.23 -6.18
CA VAL A 92 5.88 -19.40 -7.27
C VAL A 92 7.00 -20.11 -8.04
N MET A 93 7.56 -21.17 -7.46
CA MET A 93 8.54 -22.05 -8.09
C MET A 93 7.93 -23.44 -8.36
N ALA A 94 6.63 -23.51 -8.64
CA ALA A 94 5.99 -24.73 -9.12
C ALA A 94 6.09 -24.84 -10.66
N GLY A 95 6.24 -26.06 -11.15
CA GLY A 95 6.27 -26.35 -12.58
C GLY A 95 6.22 -27.84 -12.85
N GLY A 96 6.91 -28.28 -13.89
CA GLY A 96 6.87 -29.69 -14.26
C GLY A 96 7.59 -30.00 -15.56
N CYS A 97 7.32 -31.19 -16.07
CA CYS A 97 7.91 -31.71 -17.29
C CYS A 97 6.89 -32.64 -17.97
N SER A 98 6.35 -32.20 -19.11
CA SER A 98 5.38 -32.98 -19.89
C SER A 98 6.09 -33.94 -20.84
N GLY A 99 5.81 -35.24 -20.77
CA GLY A 99 6.45 -36.26 -21.61
C GLY A 99 7.91 -36.56 -21.24
N CYS A 100 8.28 -36.26 -19.99
CA CYS A 100 9.63 -36.48 -19.46
C CYS A 100 9.74 -37.69 -18.53
N LEU A 101 8.61 -38.32 -18.20
CA LEU A 101 8.59 -39.57 -17.46
C LEU A 101 9.14 -40.68 -18.37
N GLY A 102 10.15 -41.39 -17.88
CA GLY A 102 10.81 -42.47 -18.61
C GLY A 102 11.15 -43.66 -17.73
N LEU A 103 11.71 -44.70 -18.36
CA LEU A 103 12.27 -45.84 -17.65
C LEU A 103 13.58 -45.46 -16.96
N ASN A 104 13.84 -46.02 -15.78
CA ASN A 104 15.00 -45.68 -14.94
C ASN A 104 16.32 -45.90 -15.68
N LYS A 105 16.43 -46.89 -16.56
CA LYS A 105 17.62 -47.10 -17.40
C LYS A 105 18.01 -45.89 -18.25
N VAL A 106 17.06 -45.02 -18.60
CA VAL A 106 17.33 -43.75 -19.31
C VAL A 106 18.06 -42.75 -18.39
N CYS A 107 17.66 -42.64 -17.13
CA CYS A 107 18.36 -41.81 -16.17
C CYS A 107 19.75 -42.39 -15.84
N LEU A 108 19.88 -43.72 -15.71
CA LEU A 108 21.15 -44.39 -15.43
C LEU A 108 22.19 -44.14 -16.53
N ILE A 109 21.83 -44.27 -17.81
CA ILE A 109 22.76 -43.95 -18.92
C ILE A 109 23.10 -42.45 -18.97
N LYS A 110 22.19 -41.57 -18.54
CA LYS A 110 22.49 -40.14 -18.43
C LYS A 110 23.48 -39.84 -17.30
N TYR A 111 23.46 -40.61 -16.23
CA TYR A 111 24.41 -40.46 -15.13
C TYR A 111 25.77 -41.09 -15.44
N SER A 112 25.81 -42.15 -16.24
CA SER A 112 27.08 -42.80 -16.60
C SER A 112 28.05 -41.89 -17.38
N ILE A 113 27.56 -40.80 -18.00
CA ILE A 113 28.43 -39.83 -18.70
C ILE A 113 29.36 -39.06 -17.75
N PHE A 114 29.06 -39.04 -16.45
CA PHE A 114 29.96 -38.48 -15.45
C PHE A 114 31.18 -39.37 -15.24
N ALA A 115 31.08 -40.68 -15.52
CA ALA A 115 32.07 -41.66 -15.08
C ALA A 115 32.42 -41.41 -13.60
N GLN A 116 33.68 -41.10 -13.29
CA GLN A 116 34.15 -40.75 -11.96
C GLN A 116 34.41 -39.24 -11.75
N ASP A 117 34.04 -38.39 -12.72
CA ASP A 117 34.19 -36.94 -12.61
C ASP A 117 33.17 -36.36 -11.60
N ALA A 118 33.64 -35.54 -10.66
CA ALA A 118 32.77 -34.84 -9.71
C ALA A 118 31.99 -33.67 -10.34
N ILE A 119 32.44 -33.19 -11.50
CA ILE A 119 31.82 -32.10 -12.27
C ILE A 119 32.10 -32.28 -13.77
N ILE A 120 31.07 -32.08 -14.59
CA ILE A 120 31.18 -32.10 -16.05
C ILE A 120 30.75 -30.76 -16.66
N GLY A 121 31.21 -30.49 -17.88
CA GLY A 121 30.84 -29.27 -18.60
C GLY A 121 29.37 -29.32 -19.05
N ALA A 122 28.65 -28.20 -18.89
CA ALA A 122 27.22 -28.17 -19.19
C ALA A 122 26.89 -28.53 -20.64
N THR A 123 27.76 -28.23 -21.60
CA THR A 123 27.56 -28.59 -23.02
C THR A 123 27.48 -30.10 -23.25
N VAL A 124 28.36 -30.87 -22.58
CA VAL A 124 28.40 -32.34 -22.68
C VAL A 124 27.10 -32.93 -22.19
N PHE A 125 26.70 -32.55 -20.97
CA PHE A 125 25.45 -33.03 -20.39
C PHE A 125 24.23 -32.58 -21.19
N LYS A 126 24.13 -31.32 -21.60
CA LYS A 126 22.97 -30.79 -22.34
C LYS A 126 22.69 -31.58 -23.63
N SER A 127 23.75 -32.02 -24.32
CA SER A 127 23.62 -32.85 -25.54
C SER A 127 22.91 -34.20 -25.30
N PHE A 128 22.96 -34.70 -24.07
CA PHE A 128 22.46 -36.01 -23.68
C PHE A 128 21.18 -35.89 -22.83
N ALA A 129 21.18 -35.01 -21.83
CA ALA A 129 20.05 -34.75 -20.95
C ALA A 129 18.85 -34.12 -21.66
N GLY A 130 19.06 -33.31 -22.71
CA GLY A 130 17.96 -32.73 -23.48
C GLY A 130 17.20 -33.71 -24.38
N ARG A 131 17.70 -34.94 -24.57
CA ARG A 131 17.01 -35.99 -25.33
C ARG A 131 15.76 -36.44 -24.57
N LYS A 132 14.67 -36.67 -25.30
CA LYS A 132 13.42 -37.23 -24.76
C LYS A 132 13.66 -38.62 -24.16
N PRO A 133 12.80 -39.12 -23.26
CA PRO A 133 12.88 -40.47 -22.71
C PRO A 133 12.43 -41.55 -23.71
N ASP A 134 12.86 -41.43 -24.97
CA ASP A 134 12.63 -42.42 -26.03
C ASP A 134 13.85 -43.36 -26.10
N LEU A 135 13.61 -44.66 -25.90
CA LEU A 135 14.65 -45.68 -25.85
C LEU A 135 15.48 -45.76 -27.14
N SER A 136 14.91 -45.39 -28.30
CA SER A 136 15.63 -45.39 -29.58
C SER A 136 16.73 -44.33 -29.67
N LEU A 137 16.74 -43.36 -28.75
CA LEU A 137 17.72 -42.27 -28.71
C LEU A 137 18.97 -42.60 -27.89
N TYR A 138 19.04 -43.80 -27.31
CA TYR A 138 20.10 -44.20 -26.38
C TYR A 138 20.70 -45.55 -26.76
N ASP A 139 22.01 -45.67 -26.57
CA ASP A 139 22.75 -46.92 -26.69
C ASP A 139 23.09 -47.46 -25.31
N PHE A 140 22.25 -48.38 -24.82
CA PHE A 140 22.38 -48.97 -23.50
C PHE A 140 23.52 -49.99 -23.36
N SER A 141 24.26 -50.30 -24.44
CA SER A 141 25.43 -51.19 -24.36
C SER A 141 26.56 -50.64 -23.48
N THR A 142 26.52 -49.34 -23.19
CA THR A 142 27.45 -48.63 -22.30
C THR A 142 27.16 -48.88 -20.81
N LEU A 143 25.98 -49.42 -20.46
CA LEU A 143 25.64 -49.79 -19.10
C LEU A 143 26.07 -51.22 -18.80
N SER A 144 26.52 -51.46 -17.55
CA SER A 144 26.74 -52.82 -17.07
C SER A 144 25.42 -53.58 -16.94
N GLN A 145 25.47 -54.91 -16.95
CA GLN A 145 24.27 -55.73 -16.71
C GLN A 145 23.65 -55.41 -15.35
N GLU A 146 24.48 -55.19 -14.33
CA GLU A 146 24.02 -54.80 -12.99
C GLU A 146 23.24 -53.46 -13.01
N ALA A 147 23.68 -52.48 -13.81
CA ALA A 147 22.96 -51.22 -13.97
C ALA A 147 21.63 -51.39 -14.73
N LEU A 148 21.57 -52.30 -15.70
CA LEU A 148 20.33 -52.62 -16.41
C LEU A 148 19.33 -53.30 -15.47
N ASP A 149 19.78 -54.30 -14.71
CA ASP A 149 18.97 -55.04 -13.72
C ASP A 149 18.46 -54.09 -12.62
N LEU A 150 19.30 -53.15 -12.17
CA LEU A 150 18.88 -52.10 -11.24
C LEU A 150 17.78 -51.22 -11.86
N GLY A 151 17.92 -50.80 -13.12
CA GLY A 151 16.91 -50.02 -13.82
C GLY A 151 15.54 -50.72 -13.83
N GLU A 152 15.51 -52.02 -14.17
CA GLU A 152 14.29 -52.82 -14.17
C GLU A 152 13.68 -52.96 -12.77
N LYS A 153 14.51 -53.17 -11.75
CA LYS A 153 14.09 -53.22 -10.34
C LYS A 153 13.45 -51.90 -9.88
N LEU A 154 14.04 -50.77 -10.26
CA LEU A 154 13.51 -49.43 -9.93
C LEU A 154 12.17 -49.17 -10.63
N ASP A 155 12.08 -49.53 -11.92
CA ASP A 155 10.84 -49.43 -12.69
C ASP A 155 9.71 -50.29 -12.07
N ALA A 156 10.03 -51.52 -11.65
CA ALA A 156 9.07 -52.43 -11.00
C ALA A 156 8.57 -51.91 -9.63
N LYS A 157 9.38 -51.11 -8.93
CA LYS A 157 9.00 -50.43 -7.68
C LYS A 157 8.21 -49.14 -7.90
N GLY A 158 8.10 -48.66 -9.15
CA GLY A 158 7.47 -47.38 -9.45
C GLY A 158 8.33 -46.15 -9.09
N VAL A 159 9.66 -46.30 -9.02
CA VAL A 159 10.59 -45.19 -8.80
C VAL A 159 10.56 -44.26 -10.01
N TYR A 160 10.42 -42.95 -9.77
CA TYR A 160 10.28 -42.00 -10.86
C TYR A 160 11.63 -41.72 -11.51
N CYS A 161 11.68 -41.77 -12.85
CA CYS A 161 12.77 -41.21 -13.64
C CYS A 161 12.25 -40.04 -14.48
N GLN A 162 12.80 -38.87 -14.20
CA GLN A 162 12.58 -37.66 -14.97
C GLN A 162 13.76 -37.41 -15.90
N SER A 163 13.45 -37.18 -17.17
CA SER A 163 14.45 -37.05 -18.21
C SER A 163 13.95 -36.15 -19.34
N GLY A 164 14.66 -35.06 -19.63
CA GLY A 164 14.34 -34.18 -20.76
C GLY A 164 14.49 -32.69 -20.45
N VAL A 165 13.64 -31.87 -21.09
CA VAL A 165 13.60 -30.41 -20.90
C VAL A 165 12.37 -30.07 -20.07
N ASN A 166 12.57 -29.51 -18.89
CA ASN A 166 11.48 -29.10 -18.01
C ASN A 166 10.78 -27.83 -18.53
N GLU A 167 9.65 -27.48 -17.91
CA GLU A 167 8.85 -26.32 -18.29
C GLU A 167 9.63 -25.00 -18.14
N TRP A 168 10.72 -24.95 -17.37
CA TRP A 168 11.64 -23.81 -17.28
C TRP A 168 12.71 -23.78 -18.37
N GLY A 169 12.68 -24.70 -19.33
CA GLY A 169 13.67 -24.80 -20.41
C GLY A 169 15.02 -25.38 -19.97
N SER A 170 15.11 -25.91 -18.74
CA SER A 170 16.31 -26.54 -18.22
C SER A 170 16.34 -28.02 -18.58
N MET A 171 17.52 -28.49 -18.99
CA MET A 171 17.77 -29.91 -19.26
C MET A 171 18.10 -30.60 -17.96
N THR A 172 17.36 -31.66 -17.64
CA THR A 172 17.46 -32.35 -16.36
C THR A 172 17.43 -33.86 -16.49
N ALA A 173 18.07 -34.51 -15.53
CA ALA A 173 17.94 -35.93 -15.26
C ALA A 173 17.82 -36.11 -13.74
N GLY A 174 16.80 -36.87 -13.33
CA GLY A 174 16.43 -37.04 -11.93
C GLY A 174 15.84 -38.42 -11.66
N ILE A 175 16.21 -39.02 -10.54
CA ILE A 175 15.57 -40.24 -10.01
C ILE A 175 15.01 -39.90 -8.62
N ALA A 176 13.75 -40.24 -8.38
CA ALA A 176 13.06 -40.01 -7.11
C ALA A 176 12.47 -41.32 -6.57
N GLY A 177 12.89 -41.72 -5.37
CA GLY A 177 12.53 -43.00 -4.74
C GLY A 177 12.84 -43.02 -3.24
N SER A 178 13.14 -44.19 -2.68
CA SER A 178 13.61 -44.28 -1.29
C SER A 178 15.10 -43.96 -1.15
N ALA A 179 15.58 -43.67 0.06
CA ALA A 179 17.00 -43.48 0.33
C ALA A 179 17.87 -44.65 -0.16
N GLN A 180 17.37 -45.89 -0.01
CA GLN A 180 18.07 -47.09 -0.46
C GLN A 180 18.13 -47.15 -1.99
N ASP A 181 17.05 -46.80 -2.68
CA ASP A 181 17.02 -46.82 -4.14
C ASP A 181 18.05 -45.83 -4.72
N ILE A 182 18.18 -44.64 -4.11
CA ILE A 182 19.17 -43.65 -4.53
C ILE A 182 20.60 -44.14 -4.22
N LEU A 183 20.81 -44.80 -3.07
CA LEU A 183 22.12 -45.32 -2.70
C LEU A 183 22.55 -46.48 -3.62
N ASP A 184 21.62 -47.35 -4.01
CA ASP A 184 21.84 -48.40 -5.00
C ASP A 184 22.32 -47.79 -6.33
N VAL A 185 21.66 -46.71 -6.82
CA VAL A 185 22.09 -46.00 -8.04
C VAL A 185 23.51 -45.45 -7.93
N VAL A 186 23.81 -44.78 -6.82
CA VAL A 186 25.14 -44.20 -6.58
C VAL A 186 26.22 -45.27 -6.58
N ASN A 187 25.97 -46.41 -5.93
CA ASN A 187 26.95 -47.49 -5.81
C ASN A 187 27.12 -48.29 -7.10
N THR A 188 26.03 -48.65 -7.79
CA THR A 188 26.08 -49.46 -9.02
C THR A 188 26.75 -48.71 -10.17
N LEU A 189 26.59 -47.39 -10.24
CA LEU A 189 27.25 -46.56 -11.26
C LEU A 189 28.56 -45.94 -10.79
N ASP A 190 28.99 -46.19 -9.55
CA ASP A 190 30.17 -45.59 -8.92
C ASP A 190 30.21 -44.04 -9.05
N LEU A 191 29.06 -43.39 -8.78
CA LEU A 191 28.91 -41.96 -8.99
C LEU A 191 29.70 -41.14 -7.96
N ASN A 192 30.47 -40.18 -8.46
CA ASN A 192 31.26 -39.28 -7.62
C ASN A 192 30.41 -38.14 -7.01
N ILE A 193 29.48 -38.48 -6.11
CA ILE A 193 28.67 -37.50 -5.36
C ILE A 193 29.46 -36.87 -4.20
N ALA A 194 29.00 -35.72 -3.68
CA ALA A 194 29.66 -35.09 -2.54
C ALA A 194 29.66 -36.01 -1.31
N PRO A 195 30.77 -36.12 -0.54
CA PRO A 195 30.84 -37.00 0.63
C PRO A 195 29.76 -36.71 1.68
N GLN A 196 29.40 -35.43 1.85
CA GLN A 196 28.28 -35.01 2.69
C GLN A 196 26.96 -35.68 2.26
N PHE A 197 26.63 -35.61 0.98
CA PHE A 197 25.40 -36.22 0.43
C PHE A 197 25.39 -37.73 0.61
N ARG A 198 26.53 -38.39 0.39
CA ARG A 198 26.64 -39.84 0.63
C ARG A 198 26.35 -40.18 2.08
N ARG A 199 26.93 -39.41 3.02
CA ARG A 199 26.75 -39.64 4.45
C ARG A 199 25.32 -39.39 4.92
N GLU A 200 24.68 -38.33 4.42
CA GLU A 200 23.27 -38.06 4.67
C GLU A 200 22.40 -39.23 4.21
N LEU A 201 22.68 -39.76 3.01
CA LEU A 201 21.96 -40.89 2.46
C LEU A 201 22.16 -42.18 3.26
N GLU A 202 23.39 -42.49 3.70
CA GLU A 202 23.69 -43.63 4.57
C GLU A 202 22.94 -43.57 5.91
N ILE A 203 22.87 -42.38 6.52
CA ILE A 203 22.12 -42.16 7.77
C ILE A 203 20.62 -42.40 7.55
N ALA A 204 20.08 -41.94 6.42
CA ALA A 204 18.69 -42.16 6.05
C ALA A 204 18.37 -43.64 5.78
N VAL A 205 19.24 -44.34 5.05
CA VAL A 205 19.15 -45.79 4.81
C VAL A 205 19.18 -46.58 6.11
N ALA A 206 20.00 -46.16 7.08
CA ALA A 206 20.05 -46.76 8.40
C ALA A 206 18.81 -46.48 9.27
N GLY A 207 17.80 -45.75 8.77
CA GLY A 207 16.59 -45.38 9.50
C GLY A 207 16.84 -44.36 10.61
N LYS A 208 17.92 -43.57 10.51
CA LYS A 208 18.36 -42.60 11.54
C LYS A 208 18.17 -41.14 11.10
N ALA A 209 17.46 -40.90 10.00
CA ALA A 209 17.06 -39.55 9.61
C ALA A 209 16.05 -38.96 10.61
N PRO A 210 15.98 -37.63 10.77
CA PRO A 210 15.03 -36.97 11.67
C PRO A 210 13.56 -37.32 11.43
N CYS A 211 13.19 -37.56 10.16
CA CYS A 211 11.85 -37.99 9.75
C CYS A 211 11.90 -38.82 8.47
N GLU A 212 10.78 -39.47 8.15
CA GLU A 212 10.61 -40.26 6.93
C GLU A 212 10.40 -39.34 5.72
N SER A 213 11.16 -39.56 4.65
CA SER A 213 11.08 -38.77 3.42
C SER A 213 11.49 -39.63 2.21
N GLY A 214 10.94 -39.32 1.04
CA GLY A 214 11.52 -39.77 -0.22
C GLY A 214 12.85 -39.07 -0.47
N TRP A 215 13.65 -39.61 -1.38
CA TRP A 215 14.98 -39.10 -1.71
C TRP A 215 15.13 -38.97 -3.22
N ASN A 216 15.89 -37.96 -3.61
CA ASN A 216 16.13 -37.63 -5.00
C ASN A 216 17.62 -37.56 -5.25
N ILE A 217 18.04 -38.03 -6.43
CA ILE A 217 19.31 -37.65 -7.05
C ILE A 217 18.98 -36.88 -8.32
N TYR A 218 19.59 -35.71 -8.48
CA TYR A 218 19.27 -34.77 -9.55
C TYR A 218 20.51 -34.10 -10.13
N THR A 219 20.44 -33.80 -11.42
CA THR A 219 21.47 -33.08 -12.17
C THR A 219 20.84 -31.99 -13.02
N ILE A 220 21.40 -30.78 -12.91
CA ILE A 220 20.95 -29.58 -13.65
C ILE A 220 22.12 -28.62 -13.82
N THR A 221 22.04 -27.76 -14.84
CA THR A 221 23.08 -26.75 -15.10
C THR A 221 23.15 -25.70 -13.99
N ARG A 222 24.36 -25.45 -13.50
CA ARG A 222 24.71 -24.43 -12.50
C ARG A 222 25.74 -23.47 -13.03
N LEU A 223 25.76 -22.25 -12.49
CA LEU A 223 26.82 -21.30 -12.70
C LEU A 223 27.86 -21.42 -11.58
N PHE A 224 29.12 -21.47 -11.99
CA PHE A 224 30.26 -21.37 -11.09
C PHE A 224 31.02 -20.09 -11.43
N LEU A 225 31.32 -19.29 -10.41
CA LEU A 225 32.13 -18.09 -10.54
C LEU A 225 33.59 -18.41 -10.30
N TYR A 226 34.48 -17.77 -11.05
CA TYR A 226 35.91 -17.90 -10.87
C TYR A 226 36.62 -16.55 -10.99
N PRO A 227 37.64 -16.29 -10.16
CA PRO A 227 38.39 -15.04 -10.19
C PRO A 227 39.21 -14.97 -11.49
N THR A 228 39.08 -13.86 -12.22
CA THR A 228 39.85 -13.60 -13.45
C THR A 228 41.00 -12.64 -13.22
N VAL A 229 40.85 -11.74 -12.24
CA VAL A 229 41.83 -10.71 -11.90
C VAL A 229 42.06 -10.75 -10.39
N LYS A 230 43.34 -10.70 -10.00
CA LYS A 230 43.76 -10.66 -8.61
C LYS A 230 43.12 -9.50 -7.86
N GLY A 231 42.57 -9.78 -6.68
CA GLY A 231 41.97 -8.78 -5.78
C GLY A 231 40.73 -8.08 -6.33
N SER A 232 40.04 -8.67 -7.31
CA SER A 232 38.83 -8.11 -7.94
C SER A 232 37.60 -8.91 -7.56
N ALA A 233 36.50 -8.24 -7.23
CA ALA A 233 35.19 -8.88 -7.04
C ALA A 233 34.50 -9.26 -8.37
N ASN A 234 35.04 -8.83 -9.52
CA ASN A 234 34.48 -9.12 -10.84
C ASN A 234 34.90 -10.52 -11.31
N PHE A 235 34.19 -11.53 -10.84
CA PHE A 235 34.41 -12.91 -11.24
C PHE A 235 33.77 -13.17 -12.61
N ALA A 236 34.38 -14.04 -13.41
CA ALA A 236 33.72 -14.60 -14.59
C ALA A 236 32.90 -15.82 -14.20
N SER A 237 31.99 -16.26 -15.07
CA SER A 237 31.14 -17.41 -14.81
C SER A 237 31.33 -18.51 -15.85
N ILE A 238 31.17 -19.76 -15.42
CA ILE A 238 31.18 -20.94 -16.27
C ILE A 238 30.03 -21.88 -15.90
N PRO A 239 29.28 -22.42 -16.87
CA PRO A 239 28.24 -23.39 -16.58
C PRO A 239 28.83 -24.79 -16.38
N GLY A 240 28.57 -25.38 -15.21
CA GLY A 240 28.98 -26.73 -14.82
C GLY A 240 27.81 -27.57 -14.32
N ILE A 241 28.03 -28.87 -14.17
CA ILE A 241 27.01 -29.80 -13.66
C ILE A 241 27.66 -30.79 -12.72
N ASP A 242 27.03 -30.94 -11.56
CA ASP A 242 27.34 -31.92 -10.54
C ASP A 242 26.08 -32.66 -10.11
N PHE A 243 26.25 -33.65 -9.23
CA PHE A 243 25.14 -34.34 -8.58
C PHE A 243 24.69 -33.61 -7.33
N ASN A 244 23.36 -33.55 -7.16
CA ASN A 244 22.70 -33.15 -5.93
C ASN A 244 21.84 -34.30 -5.44
N VAL A 245 21.95 -34.61 -4.15
CA VAL A 245 21.13 -35.63 -3.48
C VAL A 245 20.46 -34.97 -2.29
N PHE A 246 19.16 -35.15 -2.15
CA PHE A 246 18.38 -34.47 -1.11
C PHE A 246 17.08 -35.24 -0.80
N PRO A 247 16.54 -35.08 0.42
CA PRO A 247 15.20 -35.56 0.76
C PRO A 247 14.11 -34.69 0.12
N ASP A 248 12.90 -35.22 -0.07
CA ASP A 248 11.73 -34.45 -0.51
C ASP A 248 11.37 -33.34 0.50
N TYR A 249 11.58 -33.62 1.79
CA TYR A 249 11.30 -32.69 2.89
C TYR A 249 12.62 -32.27 3.52
N THR A 250 12.98 -31.00 3.35
CA THR A 250 14.28 -30.46 3.79
C THR A 250 14.49 -30.61 5.29
N GLU A 251 13.42 -30.58 6.10
CA GLU A 251 13.50 -30.83 7.55
C GLU A 251 13.94 -32.26 7.91
N CYS A 252 13.80 -33.23 7.00
CA CYS A 252 14.23 -34.61 7.21
C CYS A 252 15.71 -34.84 6.87
N ARG A 253 16.45 -33.78 6.54
CA ARG A 253 17.88 -33.88 6.25
C ARG A 253 18.69 -34.19 7.51
N PRO A 254 19.54 -35.22 7.51
CA PRO A 254 20.50 -35.43 8.59
C PRO A 254 21.54 -34.31 8.65
N ASP A 255 21.89 -33.87 9.86
CA ASP A 255 23.00 -32.93 10.03
C ASP A 255 24.34 -33.67 9.97
N VAL A 256 25.14 -33.35 8.96
CA VAL A 256 26.46 -33.95 8.72
C VAL A 256 27.50 -32.85 8.71
N ALA A 257 28.46 -32.95 9.63
CA ALA A 257 29.65 -32.11 9.64
C ALA A 257 30.57 -32.49 8.48
N VAL A 258 31.11 -31.47 7.80
CA VAL A 258 31.94 -31.63 6.61
C VAL A 258 33.39 -31.30 6.96
N ASP A 259 34.04 -32.19 7.72
CA ASP A 259 35.42 -32.04 8.19
C ASP A 259 36.35 -33.11 7.58
N ASP A 260 37.61 -33.14 8.01
CA ASP A 260 38.61 -34.11 7.55
C ASP A 260 38.32 -35.56 7.99
N SER A 261 37.38 -35.79 8.92
CA SER A 261 36.96 -37.14 9.30
C SER A 261 36.08 -37.80 8.22
N LEU A 262 35.41 -37.00 7.40
CA LEU A 262 34.58 -37.47 6.30
C LEU A 262 35.39 -37.73 5.02
N VAL A 263 36.26 -36.78 4.66
CA VAL A 263 37.19 -36.92 3.52
C VAL A 263 38.43 -36.08 3.78
N GLY A 264 39.61 -36.67 3.61
CA GLY A 264 40.87 -35.95 3.79
C GLY A 264 41.12 -34.94 2.68
N SER A 265 42.00 -33.98 2.96
CA SER A 265 42.39 -32.93 2.02
C SER A 265 43.84 -33.08 1.55
N LYS A 266 44.14 -32.58 0.34
CA LYS A 266 45.51 -32.43 -0.20
C LYS A 266 45.67 -31.10 -0.90
N LEU A 267 46.89 -30.56 -0.90
CA LEU A 267 47.22 -29.32 -1.60
C LEU A 267 47.16 -29.54 -3.12
N ALA A 268 46.34 -28.76 -3.82
CA ALA A 268 46.24 -28.77 -5.27
C ALA A 268 46.98 -27.60 -5.93
N LEU A 269 46.97 -26.43 -5.29
CA LEU A 269 47.63 -25.22 -5.77
C LEU A 269 48.22 -24.46 -4.59
N ALA A 270 49.53 -24.25 -4.59
CA ALA A 270 50.19 -23.34 -3.66
C ALA A 270 49.95 -21.89 -4.09
N THR A 271 49.42 -21.06 -3.19
CA THR A 271 49.11 -19.65 -3.48
C THR A 271 50.18 -18.68 -3.00
N ASN A 272 51.27 -19.18 -2.39
CA ASN A 272 52.44 -18.40 -1.97
C ASN A 272 52.11 -17.16 -1.11
N GLY A 273 51.14 -17.27 -0.20
CA GLY A 273 50.72 -16.20 0.70
C GLY A 273 49.52 -15.39 0.20
N GLU A 274 49.04 -15.64 -1.02
CA GLU A 274 47.84 -15.01 -1.56
C GLU A 274 46.59 -15.82 -1.21
N ASP A 275 45.50 -15.14 -0.84
CA ASP A 275 44.20 -15.77 -0.68
C ASP A 275 43.30 -15.43 -1.91
N PRO A 276 42.98 -16.42 -2.75
CA PRO A 276 42.14 -16.22 -3.94
C PRO A 276 40.74 -15.70 -3.64
N LEU A 277 40.27 -15.86 -2.40
CA LEU A 277 38.96 -15.40 -1.93
C LEU A 277 39.10 -14.26 -0.92
N ALA A 278 40.21 -13.53 -0.89
CA ALA A 278 40.30 -12.31 -0.06
C ALA A 278 39.34 -11.20 -0.52
N VAL A 279 39.07 -11.14 -1.83
CA VAL A 279 38.10 -10.22 -2.45
C VAL A 279 37.14 -11.06 -3.29
N PHE A 280 35.85 -10.94 -3.02
CA PHE A 280 34.80 -11.74 -3.64
C PHE A 280 33.56 -10.89 -3.93
N PRO A 281 32.70 -11.29 -4.88
CA PRO A 281 31.39 -10.66 -5.07
C PRO A 281 30.43 -10.97 -3.91
N ASP A 282 29.63 -9.97 -3.51
CA ASP A 282 28.71 -10.05 -2.36
C ASP A 282 27.70 -11.21 -2.45
N LEU A 283 27.32 -11.63 -3.66
CA LEU A 283 26.41 -12.77 -3.84
C LEU A 283 26.96 -14.08 -3.23
N LEU A 284 28.28 -14.21 -3.06
CA LEU A 284 28.90 -15.37 -2.42
C LEU A 284 28.72 -15.36 -0.90
N THR A 285 28.15 -14.32 -0.29
CA THR A 285 27.86 -14.31 1.16
C THR A 285 26.43 -14.72 1.48
N LEU A 286 25.62 -15.10 0.47
CA LEU A 286 24.19 -15.35 0.65
C LEU A 286 23.88 -16.75 1.20
N PHE A 287 24.73 -17.74 0.92
CA PHE A 287 24.47 -19.14 1.23
C PHE A 287 25.73 -19.84 1.79
N PRO A 288 25.56 -20.90 2.60
CA PRO A 288 26.66 -21.62 3.22
C PRO A 288 27.42 -22.50 2.22
N TYR A 289 28.74 -22.63 2.40
CA TYR A 289 29.61 -23.51 1.63
C TYR A 289 30.05 -24.75 2.43
N ASN A 290 30.43 -25.81 1.72
CA ASN A 290 30.93 -27.06 2.29
C ASN A 290 32.47 -27.11 2.46
N PHE A 291 33.14 -25.96 2.37
CA PHE A 291 34.58 -25.81 2.46
C PHE A 291 34.96 -24.55 3.25
N ASP A 292 36.13 -24.56 3.86
CA ASP A 292 36.61 -23.42 4.65
C ASP A 292 37.27 -22.37 3.76
N SER A 293 36.95 -21.09 3.99
CA SER A 293 37.57 -19.97 3.29
C SER A 293 37.46 -18.66 4.07
N SER A 294 37.98 -17.59 3.49
CA SER A 294 37.81 -16.20 3.92
C SER A 294 36.40 -15.63 3.68
N ILE A 295 35.55 -16.30 2.90
CA ILE A 295 34.15 -15.88 2.72
C ILE A 295 33.44 -15.97 4.08
N PRO A 296 32.70 -14.93 4.51
CA PRO A 296 31.96 -14.95 5.76
C PRO A 296 31.07 -16.18 5.92
N ARG A 297 31.17 -16.83 7.08
CA ARG A 297 30.38 -18.03 7.38
C ARG A 297 28.89 -17.66 7.48
N VAL A 298 28.07 -18.34 6.69
CA VAL A 298 26.61 -18.33 6.79
C VAL A 298 26.17 -19.56 7.58
N GLU A 299 25.22 -19.39 8.49
CA GLU A 299 24.67 -20.52 9.25
C GLU A 299 23.89 -21.47 8.34
N ARG A 300 24.12 -22.77 8.52
CA ARG A 300 23.43 -23.82 7.76
C ARG A 300 22.00 -24.03 8.25
N SER A 301 21.79 -23.97 9.57
CA SER A 301 20.46 -24.07 10.17
C SER A 301 19.73 -22.73 10.06
N PHE A 302 18.47 -22.76 9.64
CA PHE A 302 17.64 -21.57 9.48
C PHE A 302 16.23 -21.80 10.04
N PRO A 303 15.59 -20.78 10.67
CA PRO A 303 14.21 -20.86 11.11
C PRO A 303 13.25 -21.15 9.95
N ALA A 304 12.45 -22.20 10.09
CA ALA A 304 11.44 -22.55 9.10
C ALA A 304 10.10 -21.90 9.43
N GLY A 305 9.29 -21.67 8.40
CA GLY A 305 7.86 -21.41 8.58
C GLY A 305 7.11 -22.70 8.87
N THR A 306 5.95 -22.89 8.24
CA THR A 306 5.24 -24.17 8.28
C THR A 306 5.98 -25.21 7.44
N THR A 307 6.36 -26.33 8.05
CA THR A 307 6.90 -27.52 7.35
C THR A 307 5.93 -28.69 7.48
N LYS A 308 6.07 -29.72 6.65
CA LYS A 308 5.21 -30.92 6.70
C LYS A 308 5.21 -31.60 8.06
N TYR A 309 6.39 -31.77 8.67
CA TYR A 309 6.53 -32.44 9.97
C TYR A 309 6.53 -31.48 11.18
N GLY A 310 6.34 -30.17 10.96
CA GLY A 310 6.23 -29.16 12.01
C GLY A 310 7.55 -28.83 12.72
N PHE A 311 8.67 -28.87 12.01
CA PHE A 311 9.98 -28.51 12.55
C PHE A 311 10.17 -26.99 12.53
N ASP A 312 10.71 -26.43 13.62
CA ASP A 312 10.96 -24.99 13.74
C ASP A 312 12.20 -24.51 12.94
N THR A 313 13.07 -25.45 12.54
CA THR A 313 14.31 -25.14 11.80
C THR A 313 14.55 -26.17 10.71
N VAL A 314 15.20 -25.74 9.63
CA VAL A 314 15.62 -26.58 8.50
C VAL A 314 17.10 -26.39 8.19
N LEU A 315 17.72 -27.39 7.55
CA LEU A 315 19.11 -27.34 7.14
C LEU A 315 19.22 -26.97 5.65
N GLN A 316 19.89 -25.86 5.39
CA GLN A 316 20.21 -25.44 4.03
C GLN A 316 21.17 -26.42 3.33
N PRO A 317 21.06 -26.56 2.00
CA PRO A 317 22.07 -27.23 1.20
C PRO A 317 23.33 -26.37 1.08
N LEU A 318 24.48 -27.05 1.10
CA LEU A 318 25.78 -26.42 1.09
C LEU A 318 26.29 -26.28 -0.34
N PHE A 319 26.69 -25.06 -0.71
CA PHE A 319 27.39 -24.80 -1.95
C PHE A 319 28.78 -25.43 -1.95
N LYS A 320 29.27 -25.68 -3.16
CA LYS A 320 30.49 -26.44 -3.44
C LYS A 320 31.51 -25.54 -4.14
N GLY A 321 32.78 -25.80 -3.89
CA GLY A 321 33.90 -25.24 -4.66
C GLY A 321 34.57 -26.35 -5.46
N TYR A 322 35.15 -26.00 -6.61
CA TYR A 322 35.88 -26.93 -7.47
C TYR A 322 37.20 -26.33 -7.94
N TYR A 323 38.26 -27.13 -7.93
CA TYR A 323 39.53 -26.80 -8.55
C TYR A 323 40.05 -28.03 -9.29
N GLY A 324 40.40 -27.87 -10.58
CA GLY A 324 40.91 -29.01 -11.34
C GLY A 324 39.90 -30.15 -11.51
N GLY A 325 38.60 -29.88 -11.36
CA GLY A 325 37.54 -30.91 -11.41
C GLY A 325 37.29 -31.61 -10.08
N CYS A 326 38.08 -31.29 -9.05
CA CYS A 326 37.96 -31.85 -7.72
C CYS A 326 37.25 -30.89 -6.76
N ARG A 327 36.46 -31.43 -5.84
CA ARG A 327 35.80 -30.62 -4.80
C ARG A 327 36.84 -30.02 -3.85
N VAL A 328 36.65 -28.75 -3.53
CA VAL A 328 37.48 -27.95 -2.65
C VAL A 328 37.13 -28.27 -1.19
N ARG A 329 38.15 -28.25 -0.32
CA ARG A 329 38.01 -28.44 1.13
C ARG A 329 38.42 -27.20 1.91
N VAL A 330 39.49 -26.54 1.48
CA VAL A 330 40.01 -25.32 2.12
C VAL A 330 40.61 -24.39 1.07
N VAL A 331 40.34 -23.08 1.20
CA VAL A 331 41.01 -22.02 0.44
C VAL A 331 41.53 -20.98 1.42
N ASN A 332 42.83 -20.71 1.38
CA ASN A 332 43.47 -19.72 2.25
C ASN A 332 44.78 -19.21 1.62
N THR A 333 45.58 -18.51 2.42
CA THR A 333 46.89 -17.98 2.00
C THR A 333 47.96 -19.04 1.74
N THR A 334 47.78 -20.28 2.23
CA THR A 334 48.75 -21.37 1.99
C THR A 334 48.45 -22.11 0.70
N GLY A 335 47.18 -22.23 0.31
CA GLY A 335 46.80 -22.78 -0.97
C GLY A 335 45.32 -23.12 -1.14
N VAL A 336 45.02 -23.73 -2.28
CA VAL A 336 43.75 -24.40 -2.55
C VAL A 336 43.92 -25.89 -2.28
N TYR A 337 43.13 -26.40 -1.34
CA TYR A 337 43.10 -27.81 -0.95
C TYR A 337 41.85 -28.48 -1.49
N ILE A 338 42.02 -29.67 -2.05
CA ILE A 338 40.96 -30.49 -2.63
C ILE A 338 40.87 -31.83 -1.90
N GLU A 339 39.84 -32.63 -2.19
CA GLU A 339 39.72 -34.02 -1.72
C GLU A 339 40.97 -34.85 -2.08
N ASN A 340 41.52 -35.58 -1.11
CA ASN A 340 42.75 -36.34 -1.26
C ASN A 340 42.63 -37.49 -2.29
N THR A 341 41.43 -38.03 -2.46
CA THR A 341 41.08 -39.10 -3.41
C THR A 341 40.97 -38.65 -4.86
N CYS A 342 40.91 -37.33 -5.14
CA CYS A 342 40.63 -36.83 -6.48
C CYS A 342 41.90 -36.46 -7.26
N GLU A 343 41.98 -36.81 -8.55
CA GLU A 343 43.09 -36.41 -9.43
C GLU A 343 42.74 -35.17 -10.25
N VAL A 344 43.69 -34.22 -10.32
CA VAL A 344 43.48 -32.92 -10.98
C VAL A 344 43.44 -33.09 -12.51
N SER A 345 42.32 -32.69 -13.11
CA SER A 345 42.15 -32.63 -14.55
C SER A 345 42.72 -31.35 -15.16
N LYS A 346 43.58 -31.49 -16.17
CA LYS A 346 44.14 -30.35 -16.93
C LYS A 346 43.05 -29.47 -17.54
N ARG A 347 41.95 -30.07 -18.03
CA ARG A 347 40.81 -29.35 -18.60
C ARG A 347 40.26 -28.33 -17.60
N TRP A 348 39.99 -28.77 -16.38
CA TRP A 348 39.37 -27.94 -15.35
C TRP A 348 40.36 -26.99 -14.67
N SER A 349 41.64 -27.37 -14.58
CA SER A 349 42.68 -26.51 -13.99
C SER A 349 42.82 -25.15 -14.70
N SER A 350 42.46 -25.08 -15.99
CA SER A 350 42.52 -23.85 -16.79
C SER A 350 41.53 -22.77 -16.33
N TYR A 351 40.43 -23.14 -15.68
CA TYR A 351 39.44 -22.22 -15.13
C TYR A 351 39.77 -21.74 -13.71
N GLY A 352 40.83 -22.29 -13.10
CA GLY A 352 41.23 -21.95 -11.74
C GLY A 352 40.22 -22.44 -10.68
N LEU A 353 40.05 -21.65 -9.62
CA LEU A 353 39.13 -21.92 -8.52
C LEU A 353 37.70 -21.52 -8.93
N MET A 354 36.80 -22.50 -9.00
CA MET A 354 35.39 -22.33 -9.38
C MET A 354 34.51 -22.44 -8.13
N ILE A 355 33.72 -21.41 -7.83
CA ILE A 355 32.85 -21.33 -6.66
C ILE A 355 31.40 -21.34 -7.11
N HIS A 356 30.57 -22.22 -6.54
CA HIS A 356 29.15 -22.27 -6.87
C HIS A 356 28.45 -20.95 -6.50
N SER A 357 27.67 -20.40 -7.44
CA SER A 357 26.86 -19.21 -7.22
C SER A 357 25.37 -19.51 -7.12
N PRO A 358 24.62 -18.70 -6.36
CA PRO A 358 23.16 -18.72 -6.38
C PRO A 358 22.60 -18.33 -7.75
N ASP A 359 21.36 -18.74 -8.00
CA ASP A 359 20.60 -18.39 -9.21
C ASP A 359 19.75 -17.14 -8.91
N ASP A 360 19.93 -16.06 -9.68
CA ASP A 360 19.04 -14.90 -9.63
C ASP A 360 17.87 -15.08 -10.60
N ILE A 361 16.66 -15.14 -10.05
CA ILE A 361 15.41 -15.17 -10.83
C ILE A 361 14.60 -13.91 -10.48
N PRO A 362 14.80 -12.81 -11.23
CA PRO A 362 14.11 -11.57 -10.93
C PRO A 362 12.63 -11.66 -11.30
N MET A 363 11.77 -11.13 -10.43
CA MET A 363 10.36 -10.93 -10.67
C MET A 363 10.13 -9.46 -11.03
N CYS A 364 9.97 -9.20 -12.33
CA CYS A 364 9.87 -7.84 -12.86
C CYS A 364 8.43 -7.42 -13.15
N SER A 365 8.11 -6.15 -12.92
CA SER A 365 6.88 -5.52 -13.42
C SER A 365 7.02 -5.15 -14.90
N THR A 366 5.93 -4.71 -15.53
CA THR A 366 5.96 -4.17 -16.91
C THR A 366 6.70 -2.83 -17.03
N GLY A 367 6.98 -2.16 -15.91
CA GLY A 367 7.72 -0.90 -15.86
C GLY A 367 9.22 -1.07 -15.60
N ASP A 368 9.78 -2.26 -15.86
CA ASP A 368 11.20 -2.62 -15.67
C ASP A 368 11.73 -2.48 -14.23
N VAL A 369 10.85 -2.40 -13.22
CA VAL A 369 11.24 -2.56 -11.81
C VAL A 369 11.15 -4.02 -11.41
N CYS A 370 12.22 -4.54 -10.84
CA CYS A 370 12.37 -5.94 -10.47
C CYS A 370 12.58 -6.14 -8.97
N ILE A 371 12.17 -7.33 -8.53
CA ILE A 371 12.57 -7.91 -7.25
C ILE A 371 13.50 -9.06 -7.57
N HIS A 372 14.75 -8.93 -7.18
CA HIS A 372 15.77 -9.96 -7.34
C HIS A 372 15.54 -11.05 -6.31
N ASN A 373 15.51 -12.29 -6.77
CA ASN A 373 15.38 -13.47 -5.91
C ASN A 373 16.62 -14.33 -6.15
N TYR A 374 17.57 -14.25 -5.22
CA TYR A 374 18.72 -15.14 -5.22
C TYR A 374 18.32 -16.41 -4.51
N TYR A 375 18.15 -17.47 -5.29
CA TYR A 375 17.82 -18.79 -4.80
C TYR A 375 19.07 -19.62 -4.55
N ASN A 376 18.99 -20.49 -3.54
CA ASN A 376 19.95 -21.56 -3.40
C ASN A 376 19.82 -22.49 -4.62
N SER A 377 20.80 -22.40 -5.49
CA SER A 377 20.93 -23.14 -6.74
C SER A 377 21.31 -24.59 -6.50
N ILE A 378 20.89 -25.24 -5.42
CA ILE A 378 20.88 -26.70 -5.36
C ILE A 378 19.52 -27.24 -5.84
N TRP A 379 18.46 -26.41 -5.76
CA TRP A 379 17.08 -26.72 -6.13
C TRP A 379 16.64 -28.08 -5.57
N GLU A 380 16.00 -28.08 -4.41
CA GLU A 380 15.48 -29.31 -3.80
C GLU A 380 14.03 -29.49 -4.21
N TRP A 381 13.76 -30.51 -5.03
CA TRP A 381 12.47 -30.71 -5.68
C TRP A 381 11.66 -31.79 -4.98
N VAL A 382 10.36 -31.60 -4.94
CA VAL A 382 9.37 -32.64 -4.66
C VAL A 382 8.65 -32.97 -5.95
N ASN A 383 8.77 -34.22 -6.37
CA ASN A 383 8.15 -34.72 -7.59
C ASN A 383 6.77 -35.33 -7.29
N TYR A 384 5.80 -35.11 -8.17
CA TYR A 384 4.50 -35.75 -8.10
C TYR A 384 3.96 -36.03 -9.51
N ILE A 385 3.06 -37.00 -9.63
CA ILE A 385 2.36 -37.25 -10.90
C ILE A 385 1.11 -36.38 -10.95
N ASP A 386 0.93 -35.68 -12.05
CA ASP A 386 -0.26 -34.88 -12.28
C ASP A 386 -1.48 -35.80 -12.49
N ALA A 387 -2.54 -35.58 -11.72
CA ALA A 387 -3.76 -36.38 -11.79
C ALA A 387 -4.48 -36.22 -13.14
N ASP A 388 -4.41 -35.03 -13.73
CA ASP A 388 -5.09 -34.72 -14.99
C ASP A 388 -4.26 -35.17 -16.21
N ASN A 389 -2.94 -35.28 -16.05
CA ASN A 389 -2.04 -35.74 -17.08
C ASN A 389 -0.96 -36.70 -16.51
N PRO A 390 -1.21 -38.02 -16.52
CA PRO A 390 -0.28 -39.01 -15.97
C PRO A 390 1.11 -39.05 -16.64
N THR A 391 1.27 -38.41 -17.81
CA THR A 391 2.56 -38.30 -18.51
C THR A 391 3.36 -37.05 -18.11
N ARG A 392 2.78 -36.20 -17.25
CA ARG A 392 3.40 -34.99 -16.71
C ARG A 392 3.88 -35.25 -15.29
N ILE A 393 5.16 -35.00 -15.05
CA ILE A 393 5.74 -34.94 -13.72
C ILE A 393 5.64 -33.49 -13.24
N GLY A 394 4.88 -33.26 -12.19
CA GLY A 394 4.83 -32.01 -11.46
C GLY A 394 6.02 -31.88 -10.52
N MET A 395 6.48 -30.65 -10.34
CA MET A 395 7.69 -30.34 -9.58
C MET A 395 7.47 -29.10 -8.73
N ASN A 396 7.61 -29.23 -7.41
CA ASN A 396 7.58 -28.12 -6.46
C ASN A 396 8.94 -27.98 -5.78
N LEU A 397 9.49 -26.76 -5.68
CA LEU A 397 10.80 -26.56 -5.08
C LEU A 397 10.71 -26.13 -3.62
N ASN A 398 11.51 -26.73 -2.76
CA ASN A 398 11.85 -26.18 -1.46
C ASN A 398 12.87 -25.07 -1.68
N THR A 399 12.48 -23.83 -1.35
CA THR A 399 13.28 -22.66 -1.70
C THR A 399 13.91 -22.02 -0.48
N PHE A 400 15.19 -21.79 -0.60
CA PHE A 400 15.98 -20.90 0.24
C PHE A 400 16.30 -19.68 -0.61
N ARG A 401 15.84 -18.49 -0.19
CA ARG A 401 15.94 -17.30 -1.03
C ARG A 401 16.29 -16.06 -0.23
N SER A 402 17.18 -15.25 -0.79
CA SER A 402 17.37 -13.85 -0.41
C SER A 402 16.69 -12.95 -1.42
N ARG A 403 15.95 -11.95 -0.94
CA ARG A 403 15.18 -11.02 -1.78
C ARG A 403 15.54 -9.57 -1.52
N TYR A 404 15.70 -8.80 -2.59
CA TYR A 404 15.77 -7.34 -2.57
C TYR A 404 15.12 -6.76 -3.82
N GLY A 405 14.70 -5.50 -3.76
CA GLY A 405 14.12 -4.78 -4.89
C GLY A 405 15.09 -3.78 -5.52
N ASP A 406 14.79 -3.38 -6.75
CA ASP A 406 15.48 -2.28 -7.40
C ASP A 406 15.33 -0.95 -6.64
N THR A 407 16.28 -0.06 -6.88
CA THR A 407 16.24 1.29 -6.31
C THR A 407 15.16 2.12 -6.99
N VAL A 408 14.05 2.33 -6.30
CA VAL A 408 12.94 3.19 -6.75
C VAL A 408 12.63 4.22 -5.69
N ALA A 409 12.86 5.49 -6.02
CA ALA A 409 12.61 6.60 -5.12
C ALA A 409 11.11 6.73 -4.77
N LEU A 410 10.82 6.96 -3.49
CA LEU A 410 9.47 7.17 -3.01
C LEU A 410 8.97 8.58 -3.35
N SER A 411 7.82 8.68 -4.00
CA SER A 411 7.13 9.96 -4.16
C SER A 411 6.49 10.40 -2.83
N VAL A 412 6.92 11.56 -2.31
CA VAL A 412 6.39 12.18 -1.08
C VAL A 412 5.00 12.82 -1.27
N LEU A 413 4.48 12.83 -2.50
CA LEU A 413 3.22 13.50 -2.86
C LEU A 413 2.04 13.10 -1.94
N PRO A 414 1.78 11.80 -1.67
CA PRO A 414 0.65 11.44 -0.82
C PRO A 414 0.74 12.00 0.60
N GLY A 415 1.92 11.91 1.23
CA GLY A 415 2.15 12.49 2.55
C GLY A 415 1.96 14.00 2.58
N ILE A 416 2.44 14.72 1.55
CA ILE A 416 2.23 16.17 1.43
C ILE A 416 0.75 16.51 1.25
N VAL A 417 0.01 15.75 0.44
CA VAL A 417 -1.44 15.94 0.25
C VAL A 417 -2.18 15.75 1.56
N VAL A 418 -1.86 14.71 2.34
CA VAL A 418 -2.45 14.49 3.67
C VAL A 418 -2.10 15.64 4.62
N MET A 419 -0.83 16.08 4.64
CA MET A 419 -0.41 17.24 5.43
C MET A 419 -1.25 18.48 5.08
N GLN A 420 -1.44 18.77 3.79
CA GLN A 420 -2.26 19.89 3.33
C GLN A 420 -3.72 19.73 3.78
N MET A 421 -4.32 18.54 3.65
CA MET A 421 -5.69 18.28 4.13
C MET A 421 -5.84 18.54 5.64
N LEU A 422 -4.84 18.16 6.45
CA LEU A 422 -4.83 18.36 7.90
C LEU A 422 -4.65 19.83 8.27
N ILE A 423 -3.66 20.52 7.68
CA ILE A 423 -3.39 21.95 7.92
C ILE A 423 -4.60 22.81 7.54
N MET A 424 -5.22 22.55 6.39
CA MET A 424 -6.44 23.25 5.98
C MET A 424 -7.59 22.99 6.97
N GLY A 425 -7.66 21.79 7.53
CA GLY A 425 -8.57 21.47 8.63
C GLY A 425 -8.33 22.32 9.88
N MET A 426 -7.06 22.43 10.32
CA MET A 426 -6.68 23.22 11.50
C MET A 426 -6.92 24.71 11.31
N ILE A 427 -6.55 25.28 10.16
CA ILE A 427 -6.77 26.70 9.83
C ILE A 427 -8.28 27.01 9.86
N SER A 428 -9.09 26.14 9.27
CA SER A 428 -10.54 26.32 9.28
C SER A 428 -11.14 26.25 10.68
N LEU A 429 -10.62 25.38 11.54
CA LEU A 429 -11.03 25.31 12.96
C LEU A 429 -10.60 26.58 13.72
N TYR A 430 -9.37 27.06 13.54
CA TYR A 430 -8.84 28.26 14.21
C TYR A 430 -9.61 29.53 13.83
N GLN A 431 -9.86 29.75 12.54
CA GLN A 431 -10.59 30.93 12.04
C GLN A 431 -11.99 31.06 12.68
N VAL A 432 -12.62 29.92 13.00
CA VAL A 432 -13.99 29.88 13.51
C VAL A 432 -14.08 29.73 15.03
N MET A 433 -13.08 29.15 15.72
CA MET A 433 -13.02 29.21 17.19
C MET A 433 -12.94 30.66 17.70
N SER A 434 -12.42 31.59 16.89
CA SER A 434 -12.52 33.03 17.19
C SER A 434 -13.98 33.53 17.33
N HIS A 435 -14.96 32.80 16.80
CA HIS A 435 -16.38 33.16 16.74
C HIS A 435 -17.27 32.57 17.87
N LYS A 436 -16.69 31.88 18.87
CA LYS A 436 -17.29 31.47 20.17
C LYS A 436 -18.69 30.79 20.18
N ARG A 437 -19.27 30.31 19.07
CA ARG A 437 -20.64 29.77 19.10
C ARG A 437 -20.99 28.47 18.39
N SER A 438 -20.18 27.88 17.50
CA SER A 438 -20.53 26.55 16.98
C SER A 438 -19.38 25.82 16.29
N VAL A 439 -18.81 24.81 16.98
CA VAL A 439 -17.81 23.88 16.42
C VAL A 439 -18.35 23.11 15.21
N LEU A 440 -19.67 22.85 15.18
CA LEU A 440 -20.29 22.07 14.11
C LEU A 440 -20.46 22.88 12.81
N LEU A 441 -20.83 24.16 12.90
CA LEU A 441 -20.94 25.03 11.73
C LEU A 441 -19.58 25.34 11.10
N THR A 442 -18.53 25.33 11.92
CA THR A 442 -17.13 25.38 11.50
C THR A 442 -16.80 24.36 10.42
N GLN A 443 -17.21 23.12 10.64
CA GLN A 443 -16.95 22.03 9.70
C GLN A 443 -17.70 22.28 8.39
N ILE A 444 -18.90 22.87 8.44
CA ILE A 444 -19.75 23.16 7.27
C ILE A 444 -19.16 24.25 6.38
N TRP A 445 -18.67 25.34 6.98
CA TRP A 445 -18.03 26.44 6.26
C TRP A 445 -16.68 26.02 5.65
N ALA A 446 -15.84 25.28 6.41
CA ALA A 446 -14.61 24.64 5.94
C ALA A 446 -14.82 23.82 4.65
N TYR A 447 -15.94 23.09 4.64
CA TYR A 447 -16.29 22.14 3.59
C TYR A 447 -16.69 22.82 2.28
N ARG A 448 -17.55 23.85 2.33
CA ARG A 448 -18.10 24.49 1.13
C ARG A 448 -17.16 25.50 0.47
N CYS A 449 -16.39 26.28 1.24
CA CYS A 449 -15.61 27.39 0.67
C CYS A 449 -14.14 27.07 0.39
N GLN A 450 -13.51 26.11 1.10
CA GLN A 450 -12.08 25.81 0.95
C GLN A 450 -11.81 24.36 0.53
N ASN A 451 -12.52 23.37 1.09
CA ASN A 451 -12.24 21.96 0.81
C ASN A 451 -12.93 21.42 -0.45
N GLY A 452 -14.13 21.87 -0.85
CA GLY A 452 -14.83 21.29 -1.99
C GLY A 452 -14.11 21.44 -3.35
N ARG A 453 -13.39 22.55 -3.57
CA ARG A 453 -12.57 22.75 -4.79
C ARG A 453 -11.24 22.00 -4.73
N MET A 454 -10.60 22.00 -3.57
CA MET A 454 -9.32 21.31 -3.37
C MET A 454 -9.47 19.79 -3.31
N GLN A 455 -10.62 19.25 -2.86
CA GLN A 455 -10.90 17.81 -2.81
C GLN A 455 -10.81 17.14 -4.18
N VAL A 456 -11.25 17.83 -5.25
CA VAL A 456 -11.12 17.31 -6.62
C VAL A 456 -9.65 17.24 -7.03
N VAL A 457 -8.86 18.25 -6.68
CA VAL A 457 -7.42 18.29 -6.97
C VAL A 457 -6.69 17.18 -6.21
N TYR A 458 -6.95 17.04 -4.90
CA TYR A 458 -6.36 15.97 -4.09
C TYR A 458 -6.73 14.59 -4.61
N LEU A 459 -8.00 14.37 -4.97
CA LEU A 459 -8.44 13.11 -5.55
C LEU A 459 -7.70 12.83 -6.87
N ALA A 460 -7.57 13.83 -7.74
CA ALA A 460 -6.85 13.68 -9.01
C ALA A 460 -5.37 13.36 -8.80
N GLN A 461 -4.68 14.08 -7.89
CA GLN A 461 -3.27 13.84 -7.56
C GLN A 461 -3.03 12.42 -7.04
N ILE A 462 -3.84 11.97 -6.08
CA ILE A 462 -3.69 10.64 -5.49
C ILE A 462 -4.10 9.55 -6.47
N THR A 463 -5.15 9.78 -7.27
CA THR A 463 -5.56 8.83 -8.32
C THR A 463 -4.45 8.66 -9.35
N TYR A 464 -3.84 9.75 -9.80
CA TYR A 464 -2.71 9.72 -10.72
C TYR A 464 -1.52 8.94 -10.13
N HIS A 465 -1.16 9.24 -8.88
CA HIS A 465 -0.09 8.52 -8.16
C HIS A 465 -0.37 7.01 -8.06
N LEU A 466 -1.58 6.63 -7.68
CA LEU A 466 -2.00 5.23 -7.55
C LEU A 466 -2.04 4.52 -8.90
N VAL A 467 -2.51 5.16 -9.96
CA VAL A 467 -2.56 4.55 -11.30
C VAL A 467 -1.16 4.26 -11.80
N TYR A 468 -0.23 5.21 -11.66
CA TYR A 468 1.14 5.05 -12.16
C TYR A 468 2.00 4.10 -11.33
N ASN A 469 1.81 4.08 -10.00
CA ASN A 469 2.61 3.24 -9.09
C ASN A 469 1.88 1.96 -8.63
N SER A 470 0.72 1.64 -9.22
CA SER A 470 -0.08 0.47 -8.85
C SER A 470 0.73 -0.81 -8.90
N ASP A 471 1.39 -1.07 -10.03
CA ASP A 471 2.14 -2.31 -10.24
C ASP A 471 3.30 -2.44 -9.25
N LEU A 472 3.93 -1.32 -8.91
CA LEU A 472 5.02 -1.27 -7.93
C LEU A 472 4.53 -1.64 -6.52
N TYR A 473 3.40 -1.07 -6.08
CA TYR A 473 2.81 -1.42 -4.78
C TYR A 473 2.29 -2.85 -4.75
N MET A 474 1.67 -3.32 -5.84
CA MET A 474 1.18 -4.68 -5.96
C MET A 474 2.33 -5.69 -5.94
N LEU A 475 3.41 -5.40 -6.67
CA LEU A 475 4.64 -6.20 -6.68
C LEU A 475 5.27 -6.26 -5.29
N GLY A 476 5.41 -5.13 -4.60
CA GLY A 476 5.95 -5.09 -3.24
C GLY A 476 5.06 -5.79 -2.21
N LEU A 477 3.73 -5.69 -2.30
CA LEU A 477 2.80 -6.42 -1.43
C LEU A 477 2.82 -7.93 -1.70
N ALA A 478 2.87 -8.33 -2.97
CA ALA A 478 2.88 -9.75 -3.35
C ALA A 478 4.15 -10.47 -2.87
N THR A 479 5.24 -9.73 -2.69
CA THR A 479 6.56 -10.28 -2.35
C THR A 479 7.02 -9.97 -0.93
N GLY A 480 6.36 -9.07 -0.21
CA GLY A 480 6.75 -8.63 1.14
C GLY A 480 7.94 -7.66 1.16
N MET A 481 8.08 -6.84 0.11
CA MET A 481 9.27 -6.02 -0.14
C MET A 481 9.06 -4.52 0.04
N LEU A 482 7.89 -4.09 0.53
CA LEU A 482 7.67 -2.66 0.82
C LEU A 482 8.46 -2.20 2.05
N THR A 483 9.06 -1.02 1.95
CA THR A 483 9.68 -0.30 3.09
C THR A 483 8.61 0.25 4.04
N ILE A 484 9.00 0.69 5.24
CA ILE A 484 8.07 1.34 6.20
C ILE A 484 7.49 2.60 5.57
N GLU A 485 8.34 3.40 4.95
CA GLU A 485 7.99 4.65 4.28
C GLU A 485 7.01 4.40 3.14
N SER A 486 7.21 3.33 2.37
CA SER A 486 6.30 2.91 1.31
C SER A 486 4.93 2.50 1.84
N VAL A 487 4.88 1.73 2.92
CA VAL A 487 3.63 1.35 3.62
C VAL A 487 2.89 2.59 4.14
N MET A 488 3.60 3.53 4.75
CA MET A 488 3.01 4.79 5.20
C MET A 488 2.53 5.64 4.02
N ASN A 489 3.24 5.60 2.89
CA ASN A 489 2.83 6.29 1.68
C ASN A 489 1.52 5.73 1.11
N LEU A 490 1.42 4.39 1.03
CA LEU A 490 0.20 3.71 0.60
C LEU A 490 -0.97 3.97 1.56
N THR A 491 -0.70 4.02 2.87
CA THR A 491 -1.69 4.41 3.88
C THR A 491 -2.20 5.84 3.64
N CYS A 492 -1.30 6.79 3.36
CA CYS A 492 -1.66 8.16 3.00
C CYS A 492 -2.51 8.22 1.71
N CYS A 493 -2.18 7.40 0.71
CA CYS A 493 -2.98 7.28 -0.51
C CYS A 493 -4.41 6.80 -0.21
N ILE A 494 -4.57 5.73 0.59
CA ILE A 494 -5.88 5.18 0.95
C ILE A 494 -6.69 6.24 1.70
N PHE A 495 -6.09 6.89 2.72
CA PHE A 495 -6.77 7.96 3.46
C PHE A 495 -7.20 9.11 2.55
N ALA A 496 -6.28 9.67 1.77
CA ALA A 496 -6.56 10.85 0.94
C ALA A 496 -7.59 10.53 -0.15
N PHE A 497 -7.49 9.35 -0.78
CA PHE A 497 -8.46 8.89 -1.76
C PHE A 497 -9.84 8.68 -1.13
N SER A 498 -9.94 7.84 -0.09
CA SER A 498 -11.23 7.54 0.57
C SER A 498 -11.89 8.81 1.09
N TYR A 499 -11.11 9.69 1.74
CA TYR A 499 -11.61 10.96 2.27
C TYR A 499 -12.15 11.86 1.17
N ALA A 500 -11.41 12.08 0.08
CA ALA A 500 -11.84 12.95 -1.00
C ALA A 500 -13.01 12.34 -1.80
N PHE A 501 -12.92 11.06 -2.15
CA PHE A 501 -13.91 10.35 -2.96
C PHE A 501 -15.28 10.29 -2.30
N VAL A 502 -15.36 9.84 -1.04
CA VAL A 502 -16.65 9.71 -0.34
C VAL A 502 -17.29 11.06 -0.07
N ASN A 503 -16.49 12.08 0.29
CA ASN A 503 -16.99 13.44 0.45
C ASN A 503 -17.56 14.00 -0.87
N LEU A 504 -16.87 13.79 -1.99
CA LEU A 504 -17.37 14.22 -3.31
C LEU A 504 -18.62 13.45 -3.75
N ALA A 505 -18.67 12.14 -3.50
CA ALA A 505 -19.84 11.31 -3.80
C ALA A 505 -21.07 11.78 -3.02
N LYS A 506 -20.93 12.04 -1.71
CA LYS A 506 -22.01 12.58 -0.89
C LYS A 506 -22.39 14.01 -1.29
N ALA A 507 -21.45 14.83 -1.75
CA ALA A 507 -21.76 16.17 -2.25
C ALA A 507 -22.60 16.16 -3.53
N ARG A 508 -22.39 15.17 -4.41
CA ARG A 508 -23.09 15.03 -5.70
C ARG A 508 -24.41 14.28 -5.63
N SER A 509 -24.67 13.52 -4.57
CA SER A 509 -25.90 12.71 -4.43
C SER A 509 -27.19 13.51 -4.19
N GLY A 510 -27.20 14.82 -4.43
CA GLY A 510 -28.40 15.67 -4.32
C GLY A 510 -28.91 15.93 -2.89
N ASP A 511 -28.47 15.15 -1.91
CA ASP A 511 -28.58 15.41 -0.47
C ASP A 511 -27.68 16.60 -0.09
N GLN A 512 -28.06 17.81 -0.50
CA GLN A 512 -27.56 19.05 0.12
C GLN A 512 -28.09 19.23 1.55
N GLN A 513 -28.72 18.21 2.13
CA GLN A 513 -28.97 18.14 3.56
C GLN A 513 -27.63 18.08 4.28
N LEU A 514 -27.44 18.99 5.21
CA LEU A 514 -26.33 18.97 6.14
C LEU A 514 -26.47 17.77 7.08
N ASP A 515 -26.10 16.58 6.59
CA ASP A 515 -26.16 15.35 7.38
C ASP A 515 -25.03 15.33 8.40
N ARG A 516 -25.26 16.11 9.46
CA ARG A 516 -24.42 16.22 10.65
C ARG A 516 -24.02 14.84 11.18
N HIS A 517 -24.98 13.91 11.19
CA HIS A 517 -24.76 12.58 11.76
C HIS A 517 -23.84 11.77 10.88
N PHE A 518 -24.03 11.78 9.56
CA PHE A 518 -23.10 11.11 8.64
C PHE A 518 -21.69 11.67 8.75
N ARG A 519 -21.55 12.99 8.77
CA ARG A 519 -20.23 13.62 8.73
C ARG A 519 -19.42 13.42 10.00
N LEU A 520 -20.06 13.57 11.17
CA LEU A 520 -19.40 13.32 12.44
C LEU A 520 -18.94 11.87 12.55
N THR A 521 -19.80 10.94 12.11
CA THR A 521 -19.48 9.52 12.04
C THR A 521 -18.34 9.25 11.06
N TRP A 522 -18.37 9.84 9.86
CA TRP A 522 -17.33 9.67 8.84
C TRP A 522 -15.95 10.16 9.32
N GLU A 523 -15.86 11.37 9.86
CA GLU A 523 -14.59 11.92 10.37
C GLU A 523 -14.06 11.10 11.56
N THR A 524 -14.94 10.57 12.41
CA THR A 524 -14.54 9.68 13.52
C THR A 524 -14.05 8.33 12.99
N MET A 525 -14.76 7.74 12.02
CA MET A 525 -14.40 6.47 11.40
C MET A 525 -13.06 6.57 10.66
N GLN A 526 -12.75 7.69 10.01
CA GLN A 526 -11.50 7.87 9.27
C GLN A 526 -10.24 7.69 10.12
N ILE A 527 -10.29 8.07 11.40
CA ILE A 527 -9.21 7.83 12.36
C ILE A 527 -9.02 6.32 12.55
N VAL A 528 -10.11 5.61 12.85
CA VAL A 528 -10.07 4.17 13.11
C VAL A 528 -9.64 3.41 11.85
N ILE A 529 -10.24 3.74 10.69
CA ILE A 529 -9.96 3.10 9.40
C ILE A 529 -8.49 3.22 9.06
N THR A 530 -7.93 4.44 9.10
CA THR A 530 -6.56 4.65 8.64
C THR A 530 -5.56 4.02 9.61
N SER A 531 -5.82 4.04 10.92
CA SER A 531 -5.00 3.31 11.90
C SER A 531 -5.05 1.80 11.67
N VAL A 532 -6.24 1.24 11.37
CA VAL A 532 -6.40 -0.18 11.04
C VAL A 532 -5.66 -0.53 9.74
N VAL A 533 -5.81 0.30 8.69
CA VAL A 533 -5.09 0.11 7.41
C VAL A 533 -3.58 0.14 7.63
N ALA A 534 -3.06 1.11 8.39
CA ALA A 534 -1.64 1.18 8.73
C ALA A 534 -1.17 -0.08 9.47
N ALA A 535 -1.92 -0.52 10.48
CA ALA A 535 -1.60 -1.70 11.27
C ALA A 535 -1.62 -2.99 10.42
N VAL A 536 -2.62 -3.16 9.56
CA VAL A 536 -2.73 -4.31 8.65
C VAL A 536 -1.57 -4.31 7.66
N LEU A 537 -1.30 -3.18 6.99
CA LEU A 537 -0.21 -3.08 6.02
C LEU A 537 1.17 -3.29 6.66
N LEU A 538 1.39 -2.77 7.86
CA LEU A 538 2.62 -3.01 8.61
C LEU A 538 2.78 -4.47 9.03
N SER A 539 1.69 -5.13 9.45
CA SER A 539 1.69 -6.54 9.84
C SER A 539 2.08 -7.45 8.67
N VAL A 540 1.54 -7.17 7.48
CA VAL A 540 1.79 -7.99 6.28
C VAL A 540 2.99 -7.55 5.44
N ARG A 541 3.73 -6.52 5.86
CA ARG A 541 4.77 -5.89 5.02
C ARG A 541 5.92 -6.83 4.67
N GLN A 542 6.23 -7.79 5.54
CA GLN A 542 7.33 -8.77 5.41
C GLN A 542 6.83 -10.13 4.94
N THR A 543 5.51 -10.34 4.88
CA THR A 543 4.92 -11.61 4.46
C THR A 543 4.48 -11.49 3.00
N PRO A 544 5.00 -12.33 2.08
CA PRO A 544 4.56 -12.29 0.69
C PRO A 544 3.08 -12.65 0.60
N LEU A 545 2.27 -11.73 0.07
CA LEU A 545 0.85 -11.97 -0.18
C LEU A 545 0.67 -12.69 -1.53
N GLU A 546 1.04 -13.97 -1.57
CA GLU A 546 1.10 -14.78 -2.81
C GLU A 546 -0.22 -14.82 -3.60
N PHE A 547 -1.36 -14.71 -2.90
CA PHE A 547 -2.68 -14.63 -3.52
C PHE A 547 -2.82 -13.46 -4.51
N ILE A 548 -2.04 -12.38 -4.33
CA ILE A 548 -2.03 -11.23 -5.25
C ILE A 548 -1.55 -11.68 -6.62
N ASN A 549 -0.43 -12.42 -6.67
CA ASN A 549 0.09 -12.96 -7.92
C ASN A 549 -0.81 -14.07 -8.46
N ALA A 550 -1.29 -14.97 -7.61
CA ALA A 550 -2.10 -16.12 -8.05
C ALA A 550 -3.46 -15.72 -8.64
N ASN A 551 -4.17 -14.77 -8.02
CA ASN A 551 -5.54 -14.41 -8.41
C ASN A 551 -5.61 -13.18 -9.32
N TYR A 552 -4.68 -12.24 -9.15
CA TYR A 552 -4.73 -10.93 -9.82
C TYR A 552 -3.51 -10.66 -10.71
N GLY A 553 -2.47 -11.47 -10.61
CA GLY A 553 -1.30 -11.44 -11.49
C GLY A 553 -1.36 -12.49 -12.59
N GLU A 554 -0.53 -12.28 -13.60
CA GLU A 554 -0.19 -13.27 -14.62
C GLU A 554 1.32 -13.15 -14.89
N ILE A 555 2.07 -14.21 -14.61
CA ILE A 555 3.50 -14.27 -14.92
C ILE A 555 3.63 -14.60 -16.40
N LEU A 556 4.10 -13.64 -17.18
CA LEU A 556 4.39 -13.80 -18.60
C LEU A 556 5.87 -14.11 -18.78
N ARG A 557 6.17 -15.08 -19.64
CA ARG A 557 7.53 -15.41 -20.05
C ARG A 557 7.81 -14.83 -21.42
N LYS A 558 9.02 -14.31 -21.65
CA LYS A 558 9.45 -13.71 -22.92
C LYS A 558 9.33 -14.67 -24.10
N THR A 559 9.42 -15.98 -23.86
CA THR A 559 9.20 -17.03 -24.86
C THR A 559 7.75 -17.17 -25.34
N SER A 560 6.78 -16.56 -24.64
CA SER A 560 5.38 -16.50 -25.07
C SER A 560 5.10 -15.25 -25.92
N ALA A 561 4.13 -15.33 -26.83
CA ALA A 561 3.75 -14.21 -27.70
C ALA A 561 3.32 -12.95 -26.90
N ARG A 562 2.64 -13.14 -25.77
CA ARG A 562 2.27 -12.04 -24.87
C ARG A 562 3.47 -11.50 -24.10
N GLY A 563 4.32 -12.37 -23.56
CA GLY A 563 5.50 -11.94 -22.82
C GLY A 563 6.52 -11.20 -23.70
N ALA A 564 6.71 -11.62 -24.94
CA ALA A 564 7.54 -10.90 -25.92
C ALA A 564 7.07 -9.44 -26.15
N LYS A 565 5.76 -9.17 -25.99
CA LYS A 565 5.18 -7.83 -26.13
C LYS A 565 5.31 -6.98 -24.87
N TYR A 566 5.13 -7.58 -23.68
CA TYR A 566 4.98 -6.84 -22.42
C TYR A 566 6.21 -6.85 -21.52
N CYS A 567 7.08 -7.84 -21.60
CA CYS A 567 8.20 -8.02 -20.67
C CYS A 567 9.48 -7.27 -21.08
N GLY A 568 9.46 -6.52 -22.19
CA GLY A 568 10.59 -5.71 -22.62
C GLY A 568 11.87 -6.53 -22.76
N LEU A 569 12.91 -6.12 -22.05
CA LEU A 569 14.21 -6.80 -22.04
C LEU A 569 14.26 -8.01 -21.10
N ASN A 570 13.35 -8.11 -20.13
CA ASN A 570 13.35 -9.14 -19.10
C ASN A 570 12.86 -10.50 -19.60
N ASP A 571 13.43 -11.58 -19.07
CA ASP A 571 13.06 -12.96 -19.44
C ASP A 571 11.66 -13.35 -18.96
N SER A 572 11.18 -12.71 -17.89
CA SER A 572 9.81 -12.79 -17.44
C SER A 572 9.35 -11.48 -16.80
N CYS A 573 8.04 -11.28 -16.78
CA CYS A 573 7.42 -10.14 -16.13
C CYS A 573 6.04 -10.50 -15.59
N VAL A 574 5.57 -9.78 -14.58
CA VAL A 574 4.25 -9.96 -13.99
C VAL A 574 3.34 -8.84 -14.45
N VAL A 575 2.20 -9.23 -15.00
CA VAL A 575 1.13 -8.32 -15.42
C VAL A 575 -0.02 -8.44 -14.45
N TYR A 576 -0.36 -7.35 -13.77
CA TYR A 576 -1.53 -7.31 -12.91
C TYR A 576 -2.78 -7.00 -13.73
N LYS A 577 -3.79 -7.86 -13.61
CA LYS A 577 -5.08 -7.74 -14.33
C LYS A 577 -5.93 -6.59 -13.79
N THR A 578 -5.69 -6.16 -12.55
CA THR A 578 -6.48 -5.14 -11.87
C THR A 578 -5.58 -4.13 -11.19
N ASN A 579 -5.82 -2.85 -11.45
CA ASN A 579 -5.08 -1.75 -10.83
C ASN A 579 -5.49 -1.58 -9.36
N LEU A 580 -4.53 -1.24 -8.50
CA LEU A 580 -4.70 -1.01 -7.07
C LEU A 580 -5.82 0.00 -6.76
N ILE A 581 -6.03 0.99 -7.64
CA ILE A 581 -7.09 1.99 -7.51
C ILE A 581 -8.49 1.38 -7.43
N VAL A 582 -8.73 0.25 -8.13
CA VAL A 582 -10.02 -0.43 -8.14
C VAL A 582 -10.32 -1.01 -6.77
N PHE A 583 -9.33 -1.66 -6.14
CA PHE A 583 -9.46 -2.19 -4.77
C PHE A 583 -9.71 -1.06 -3.77
N ILE A 584 -8.95 0.04 -3.87
CA ILE A 584 -9.11 1.21 -2.99
C ILE A 584 -10.50 1.85 -3.20
N THR A 585 -11.02 1.87 -4.42
CA THR A 585 -12.36 2.40 -4.72
C THR A 585 -13.45 1.53 -4.11
N ILE A 586 -13.39 0.20 -4.30
CA ILE A 586 -14.35 -0.74 -3.71
C ILE A 586 -14.34 -0.62 -2.18
N PHE A 587 -13.15 -0.62 -1.58
CA PHE A 587 -12.96 -0.42 -0.15
C PHE A 587 -13.58 0.91 0.33
N SER A 588 -13.30 2.01 -0.38
CA SER A 588 -13.83 3.35 -0.05
C SER A 588 -15.36 3.42 -0.14
N VAL A 589 -15.96 2.79 -1.15
CA VAL A 589 -17.42 2.70 -1.31
C VAL A 589 -18.03 1.91 -0.15
N GLY A 590 -17.45 0.74 0.18
CA GLY A 590 -17.90 -0.08 1.31
C GLY A 590 -17.89 0.70 2.62
N LEU A 591 -16.79 1.41 2.92
CA LEU A 591 -16.68 2.27 4.09
C LEU A 591 -17.71 3.41 4.10
N GLY A 592 -17.96 4.03 2.94
CA GLY A 592 -18.98 5.07 2.79
C GLY A 592 -20.40 4.56 3.09
N VAL A 593 -20.72 3.33 2.66
CA VAL A 593 -22.00 2.67 2.96
C VAL A 593 -22.12 2.37 4.45
N VAL A 594 -21.08 1.82 5.09
CA VAL A 594 -21.08 1.57 6.54
C VAL A 594 -21.32 2.87 7.30
N ALA A 595 -20.63 3.95 6.95
CA ALA A 595 -20.84 5.26 7.58
C ALA A 595 -22.28 5.79 7.38
N ALA A 596 -22.87 5.56 6.21
CA ALA A 596 -24.26 5.93 5.93
C ALA A 596 -25.23 5.14 6.83
N VAL A 597 -25.07 3.82 6.93
CA VAL A 597 -25.90 2.95 7.79
C VAL A 597 -25.74 3.33 9.27
N SER A 598 -24.50 3.47 9.75
CA SER A 598 -24.22 3.90 11.13
C SER A 598 -24.86 5.25 11.43
N SER A 599 -24.82 6.20 10.49
CA SER A 599 -25.47 7.50 10.65
C SER A 599 -26.99 7.42 10.76
N LEU A 600 -27.63 6.51 10.00
CA LEU A 600 -29.08 6.27 10.06
C LEU A 600 -29.48 5.67 11.41
N ILE A 601 -28.67 4.75 11.94
CA ILE A 601 -28.88 4.15 13.27
C ILE A 601 -28.77 5.22 14.36
N VAL A 602 -27.72 6.05 14.32
CA VAL A 602 -27.52 7.16 15.28
C VAL A 602 -28.67 8.16 15.20
N LYS A 603 -29.17 8.49 13.99
CA LYS A 603 -30.35 9.34 13.81
C LYS A 603 -31.61 8.76 14.46
N ARG A 604 -31.81 7.45 14.35
CA ARG A 604 -32.99 6.77 14.94
C ARG A 604 -32.90 6.64 16.47
N LEU A 605 -31.70 6.50 17.01
CA LEU A 605 -31.46 6.33 18.45
C LEU A 605 -31.33 7.67 19.21
N SER A 606 -31.08 8.78 18.51
CA SER A 606 -30.98 10.09 19.17
C SER A 606 -32.36 10.55 19.68
N PRO A 607 -32.50 10.92 20.97
CA PRO A 607 -33.75 11.44 21.48
C PRO A 607 -34.14 12.72 20.72
N LYS A 608 -35.40 12.81 20.27
CA LYS A 608 -35.97 14.04 19.71
C LYS A 608 -35.95 15.13 20.79
N VAL A 609 -34.87 15.90 20.87
CA VAL A 609 -34.77 17.02 21.80
C VAL A 609 -35.82 18.06 21.41
N LYS A 610 -36.90 18.16 22.20
CA LYS A 610 -37.73 19.37 22.25
C LYS A 610 -36.85 20.49 22.79
N SER A 611 -36.16 21.20 21.90
CA SER A 611 -35.48 22.44 22.27
C SER A 611 -36.52 23.43 22.80
N ALA A 612 -36.31 23.90 24.02
CA ALA A 612 -37.16 24.85 24.75
C ALA A 612 -37.08 26.28 24.18
N VAL A 613 -37.06 26.42 22.85
CA VAL A 613 -37.41 27.64 22.10
C VAL A 613 -38.76 27.44 21.38
N ARG A 614 -39.48 26.35 21.70
CA ARG A 614 -40.80 26.02 21.13
C ARG A 614 -41.97 26.84 21.70
N SER A 615 -41.78 27.66 22.73
CA SER A 615 -42.91 28.34 23.40
C SER A 615 -43.44 29.60 22.69
N ALA A 616 -42.86 30.04 21.57
CA ALA A 616 -43.46 31.10 20.74
C ALA A 616 -43.92 30.63 19.34
N ARG A 617 -43.70 29.36 18.98
CA ARG A 617 -44.01 28.83 17.63
C ARG A 617 -45.38 28.16 17.51
N MET A 618 -46.16 28.08 18.60
CA MET A 618 -47.47 27.42 18.64
C MET A 618 -48.65 28.38 18.90
N SER A 619 -48.42 29.67 19.10
CA SER A 619 -49.49 30.65 19.40
C SER A 619 -49.90 31.55 18.23
N LEU A 620 -49.28 31.41 17.05
CA LEU A 620 -49.58 32.25 15.87
C LEU A 620 -49.91 31.45 14.58
N SER A 621 -50.00 30.12 14.65
CA SER A 621 -50.40 29.26 13.51
C SER A 621 -51.74 28.55 13.73
N ALA A 622 -52.57 29.03 14.66
CA ALA A 622 -53.94 28.55 14.84
C ALA A 622 -54.94 29.49 14.15
N GLN A 623 -54.71 29.84 12.88
CA GLN A 623 -55.75 30.34 11.97
C GLN A 623 -55.19 30.36 10.54
N GLY A 624 -55.81 29.57 9.66
CA GLY A 624 -55.46 29.53 8.23
C GLY A 624 -54.96 28.18 7.74
N SER A 625 -55.80 27.14 7.85
CA SER A 625 -55.64 25.92 7.06
C SER A 625 -55.85 26.26 5.58
N PHE A 626 -54.81 26.15 4.76
CA PHE A 626 -54.97 25.96 3.32
C PHE A 626 -54.28 24.66 2.93
N LYS A 627 -55.11 23.62 2.76
CA LYS A 627 -54.79 22.44 1.95
C LYS A 627 -54.35 22.92 0.57
N GLN A 628 -53.21 22.47 0.09
CA GLN A 628 -52.97 22.43 -1.35
C GLN A 628 -52.52 21.03 -1.75
N SER A 629 -53.51 20.32 -2.27
CA SER A 629 -53.40 19.08 -3.02
C SER A 629 -52.56 19.32 -4.27
N THR A 630 -51.72 18.33 -4.56
CA THR A 630 -51.16 18.03 -5.87
C THR A 630 -52.24 18.06 -6.96
N ASN A 631 -51.97 18.73 -8.08
CA ASN A 631 -52.00 18.13 -9.41
C ASN A 631 -51.47 19.13 -10.45
N ALA A 632 -50.50 18.66 -11.24
CA ALA A 632 -50.04 19.31 -12.45
C ALA A 632 -50.98 18.92 -13.60
N MET A 633 -51.44 19.89 -14.39
CA MET A 633 -51.46 19.74 -15.85
C MET A 633 -51.56 21.08 -16.57
N SER A 634 -51.07 21.03 -17.79
CA SER A 634 -50.69 22.05 -18.74
C SER A 634 -51.77 23.02 -19.26
N ASN A 635 -51.26 24.20 -19.60
CA ASN A 635 -51.48 25.00 -20.82
C ASN A 635 -52.22 26.35 -20.73
N PRO A 636 -51.78 27.33 -21.57
CA PRO A 636 -52.01 28.76 -21.41
C PRO A 636 -53.16 29.27 -22.29
N SER A 637 -53.74 30.44 -21.96
CA SER A 637 -54.24 31.49 -22.88
C SER A 637 -55.14 32.51 -22.17
N ALA A 638 -54.92 33.80 -22.47
CA ALA A 638 -55.89 34.92 -22.49
C ALA A 638 -56.58 35.32 -21.15
N ALA A 639 -57.00 36.55 -20.87
CA ALA A 639 -56.77 37.90 -21.36
C ALA A 639 -57.46 38.83 -20.31
N VAL A 640 -56.90 40.03 -20.11
CA VAL A 640 -57.53 41.31 -19.73
C VAL A 640 -58.89 41.30 -19.02
N ALA A 641 -58.97 41.87 -17.80
CA ALA A 641 -59.98 42.89 -17.45
C ALA A 641 -59.69 43.56 -16.09
N HIS A 642 -59.82 44.88 -16.11
CA HIS A 642 -59.69 45.83 -14.99
C HIS A 642 -60.79 45.68 -13.93
N ALA A 643 -60.46 45.97 -12.67
CA ALA A 643 -61.30 46.80 -11.81
C ALA A 643 -60.44 47.49 -10.73
N LYS A 644 -60.54 48.82 -10.68
CA LYS A 644 -59.97 49.71 -9.67
C LYS A 644 -60.66 49.45 -8.34
N ASP A 645 -59.90 49.49 -7.25
CA ASP A 645 -60.37 50.22 -6.08
C ASP A 645 -59.24 50.86 -5.29
N THR A 646 -59.45 52.12 -4.96
CA THR A 646 -58.46 53.03 -4.40
C THR A 646 -58.75 53.10 -2.90
N VAL A 647 -57.92 52.46 -2.08
CA VAL A 647 -57.95 52.66 -0.63
C VAL A 647 -56.56 53.09 -0.15
N ILE A 648 -56.58 54.18 0.59
CA ILE A 648 -55.49 54.99 1.12
C ILE A 648 -54.40 54.11 1.78
N LYS A 649 -53.18 54.20 1.24
CA LYS A 649 -51.97 53.55 1.78
C LYS A 649 -51.60 54.12 3.14
N LYS A 650 -51.95 53.41 4.21
CA LYS A 650 -51.15 53.40 5.44
C LYS A 650 -49.88 52.60 5.11
N LYS A 651 -48.72 53.25 5.11
CA LYS A 651 -47.42 52.62 4.80
C LYS A 651 -47.03 51.70 5.97
N SER A 652 -47.46 50.44 5.92
CA SER A 652 -47.03 49.39 6.85
C SER A 652 -45.75 48.71 6.37
N VAL A 653 -44.92 48.42 7.36
CA VAL A 653 -43.63 47.73 7.31
C VAL A 653 -43.78 46.29 6.81
N ASN A 654 -42.82 45.83 5.99
CA ASN A 654 -42.54 44.43 5.58
C ASN A 654 -43.67 43.63 4.88
N GLU A 655 -43.79 43.74 3.55
CA GLU A 655 -44.67 42.85 2.75
C GLU A 655 -44.03 41.49 2.35
N ASP A 656 -42.70 41.32 2.35
CA ASP A 656 -42.07 40.08 1.82
C ASP A 656 -41.71 39.03 2.89
N GLY A 657 -41.79 39.35 4.18
CA GLY A 657 -41.40 38.45 5.27
C GLY A 657 -39.92 38.04 5.34
N LEU A 658 -39.04 38.63 4.51
CA LEU A 658 -37.59 38.38 4.47
C LEU A 658 -36.82 39.27 5.46
N THR A 659 -35.73 38.74 6.01
CA THR A 659 -34.74 39.51 6.79
C THR A 659 -33.97 40.50 5.93
N SER A 660 -33.36 41.55 6.52
CA SER A 660 -32.57 42.51 5.73
C SER A 660 -31.37 41.87 5.04
N PHE A 661 -30.79 40.82 5.64
CA PHE A 661 -29.74 40.00 5.03
C PHE A 661 -30.23 39.16 3.85
N GLU A 662 -31.36 38.46 3.99
CA GLU A 662 -31.94 37.70 2.87
C GLU A 662 -32.30 38.61 1.69
N ARG A 663 -32.76 39.83 1.96
CA ARG A 663 -33.08 40.82 0.93
C ARG A 663 -31.83 41.40 0.27
N ASN A 664 -30.87 41.87 1.04
CA ASN A 664 -29.77 42.69 0.52
C ASN A 664 -28.50 41.89 0.15
N CYS A 665 -28.29 40.70 0.73
CA CYS A 665 -27.10 39.88 0.50
C CYS A 665 -27.41 38.61 -0.33
N ILE A 666 -28.59 38.01 -0.15
CA ILE A 666 -28.99 36.77 -0.84
C ILE A 666 -29.91 37.04 -2.05
N GLY A 667 -30.75 38.06 -1.96
CA GLY A 667 -31.78 38.36 -2.97
C GLY A 667 -32.97 37.40 -2.95
N GLY A 668 -33.21 36.69 -1.84
CA GLY A 668 -34.30 35.71 -1.71
C GLY A 668 -34.27 34.93 -0.39
N PRO A 669 -35.28 34.08 -0.13
CA PRO A 669 -35.41 33.38 1.16
C PRO A 669 -34.31 32.33 1.33
N PHE A 670 -33.76 32.23 2.54
CA PHE A 670 -32.67 31.32 2.90
C PHE A 670 -32.99 29.85 2.55
N ARG A 671 -34.25 29.42 2.70
CA ARG A 671 -34.74 28.07 2.33
C ARG A 671 -34.50 27.68 0.87
N LYS A 672 -34.32 28.65 -0.04
CA LYS A 672 -34.02 28.40 -1.46
C LYS A 672 -32.60 27.86 -1.64
N LEU A 673 -31.68 28.23 -0.73
CA LEU A 673 -30.30 27.75 -0.71
C LEU A 673 -30.09 26.59 0.28
N PHE A 674 -30.90 26.51 1.35
CA PHE A 674 -30.77 25.51 2.42
C PHE A 674 -32.14 25.00 2.88
N ARG A 675 -32.63 23.90 2.26
CA ARG A 675 -34.00 23.40 2.49
C ARG A 675 -34.27 22.83 3.90
N ASP A 676 -33.24 22.47 4.66
CA ASP A 676 -33.36 21.85 5.99
C ASP A 676 -32.69 22.64 7.14
N CYS A 677 -32.34 23.91 6.90
CA CYS A 677 -31.70 24.77 7.90
C CYS A 677 -32.53 26.02 8.23
N ASP A 678 -33.83 25.99 7.94
CA ASP A 678 -34.75 27.11 8.17
C ASP A 678 -34.94 27.42 9.67
N ASP A 679 -34.70 26.44 10.53
CA ASP A 679 -34.66 26.58 11.99
C ASP A 679 -33.43 27.35 12.50
N MET A 680 -32.36 27.38 11.72
CA MET A 680 -31.15 28.17 11.97
C MET A 680 -31.13 29.46 11.17
N ALA A 681 -32.04 29.66 10.21
CA ALA A 681 -32.02 30.81 9.30
C ALA A 681 -32.30 32.13 10.02
N TYR A 682 -33.24 32.11 10.97
CA TYR A 682 -33.65 33.30 11.70
C TYR A 682 -34.11 32.99 13.13
N VAL A 683 -34.01 33.99 13.99
CA VAL A 683 -34.58 34.02 15.34
C VAL A 683 -35.52 35.20 15.46
N MET A 684 -36.58 35.04 16.26
CA MET A 684 -37.45 36.16 16.60
C MET A 684 -36.86 36.88 17.82
N TYR A 685 -36.50 38.15 17.65
CA TYR A 685 -35.99 38.98 18.74
C TYR A 685 -36.70 40.34 18.70
N LYS A 686 -37.28 40.75 19.84
CA LYS A 686 -38.16 41.93 19.98
C LYS A 686 -39.23 42.04 18.85
N GLY A 687 -39.86 40.91 18.49
CA GLY A 687 -40.91 40.87 17.47
C GLY A 687 -40.44 40.96 16.02
N LYS A 688 -39.12 41.03 15.76
CA LYS A 688 -38.53 41.07 14.41
C LYS A 688 -37.81 39.77 14.07
N ARG A 689 -37.88 39.38 12.79
CA ARG A 689 -37.16 38.22 12.24
C ARG A 689 -35.71 38.62 12.01
N CYS A 690 -34.78 38.09 12.80
CA CYS A 690 -33.37 38.40 12.68
C CYS A 690 -32.60 37.19 12.13
N THR A 691 -31.82 37.36 11.07
CA THR A 691 -30.88 36.34 10.56
C THR A 691 -29.88 35.97 11.64
N THR A 692 -29.71 34.68 11.88
CA THR A 692 -28.71 34.23 12.85
C THR A 692 -27.30 34.42 12.31
N VAL A 693 -26.33 34.48 13.22
CA VAL A 693 -24.90 34.47 12.85
C VAL A 693 -24.58 33.22 12.04
N GLU A 694 -25.17 32.09 12.43
CA GLU A 694 -25.01 30.80 11.80
C GLU A 694 -25.46 30.83 10.32
N ALA A 695 -26.61 31.45 10.02
CA ALA A 695 -27.11 31.62 8.66
C ALA A 695 -26.25 32.57 7.81
N LEU A 696 -25.73 33.62 8.43
CA LEU A 696 -24.81 34.57 7.78
C LEU A 696 -23.47 33.90 7.40
N LEU A 697 -22.93 33.06 8.29
CA LEU A 697 -21.74 32.27 8.00
C LEU A 697 -21.99 31.23 6.89
N LEU A 698 -23.13 30.52 6.93
CA LEU A 698 -23.50 29.49 5.97
C LEU A 698 -23.56 30.01 4.53
N THR A 699 -23.91 31.28 4.36
CA THR A 699 -24.04 31.96 3.05
C THR A 699 -22.74 32.60 2.59
N GLY A 700 -21.64 32.45 3.34
CA GLY A 700 -20.31 32.90 2.93
C GLY A 700 -20.03 34.38 3.22
N TYR A 701 -20.74 34.98 4.18
CA TYR A 701 -20.55 36.36 4.62
C TYR A 701 -19.96 36.41 6.03
N LEU A 702 -19.22 37.47 6.34
CA LEU A 702 -18.50 37.66 7.59
C LEU A 702 -18.61 39.11 8.07
N TYR A 703 -18.67 39.29 9.39
CA TYR A 703 -18.57 40.60 10.03
C TYR A 703 -17.11 41.07 10.09
N TYR A 704 -16.88 42.34 9.75
CA TYR A 704 -15.59 43.00 9.90
C TYR A 704 -15.84 44.48 10.22
N GLY A 705 -15.47 44.90 11.43
CA GLY A 705 -15.79 46.25 11.92
C GLY A 705 -17.31 46.47 12.00
N GLU A 706 -17.80 47.50 11.32
CA GLU A 706 -19.23 47.88 11.27
C GLU A 706 -19.92 47.39 9.99
N HIS A 707 -19.27 46.49 9.26
CA HIS A 707 -19.72 46.02 7.96
C HIS A 707 -19.73 44.50 7.85
N ILE A 708 -20.59 44.01 6.95
CA ILE A 708 -20.58 42.62 6.48
C ILE A 708 -19.89 42.57 5.12
N TYR A 709 -18.97 41.64 4.96
CA TYR A 709 -18.23 41.38 3.73
C TYR A 709 -18.41 39.93 3.28
N GLN A 710 -18.18 39.66 2.00
CA GLN A 710 -18.01 38.28 1.55
C GLN A 710 -16.72 37.68 2.15
N ALA A 711 -16.74 36.40 2.49
CA ALA A 711 -15.64 35.73 3.17
C ALA A 711 -14.28 35.86 2.45
N SER A 712 -14.27 35.78 1.12
CA SER A 712 -13.08 36.01 0.29
C SER A 712 -12.51 37.42 0.44
N SER A 713 -13.38 38.43 0.59
CA SER A 713 -13.00 39.83 0.81
C SER A 713 -12.38 40.04 2.18
N VAL A 714 -12.87 39.32 3.21
CA VAL A 714 -12.26 39.35 4.55
C VAL A 714 -10.85 38.74 4.55
N MET A 715 -10.60 37.68 3.79
CA MET A 715 -9.25 37.12 3.66
C MET A 715 -8.26 38.14 3.08
N LEU A 716 -8.69 38.93 2.11
CA LEU A 716 -7.89 40.01 1.56
C LEU A 716 -7.67 41.14 2.58
N LEU A 717 -8.66 41.45 3.40
CA LEU A 717 -8.53 42.39 4.51
C LEU A 717 -7.61 41.88 5.63
N LEU A 718 -7.49 40.56 5.82
CA LEU A 718 -6.52 39.94 6.73
C LEU A 718 -5.10 39.93 6.14
N LEU A 719 -4.95 39.59 4.85
CA LEU A 719 -3.69 39.68 4.09
C LEU A 719 -3.14 41.11 4.07
N ALA A 720 -4.03 42.11 3.96
CA ALA A 720 -3.67 43.52 4.05
C ALA A 720 -2.97 43.90 5.36
N ARG A 721 -3.08 43.09 6.42
CA ARG A 721 -2.36 43.30 7.68
C ARG A 721 -0.89 42.88 7.60
N ALA A 722 -0.57 41.91 6.76
CA ALA A 722 0.80 41.43 6.55
C ALA A 722 1.54 42.20 5.44
N LEU A 723 0.82 43.00 4.64
CA LEU A 723 1.37 43.75 3.53
C LEU A 723 1.63 45.23 3.89
N PRO A 724 2.74 45.83 3.43
CA PRO A 724 2.99 47.26 3.61
C PRO A 724 1.88 48.09 2.96
N ARG A 725 1.37 49.11 3.68
CA ARG A 725 0.26 49.96 3.20
C ARG A 725 0.51 50.66 1.86
N LYS A 726 1.79 50.92 1.52
CA LYS A 726 2.17 51.47 0.21
C LYS A 726 1.80 50.52 -0.94
N MET A 727 1.93 49.20 -0.72
CA MET A 727 1.63 48.17 -1.70
C MET A 727 0.13 48.02 -1.94
N LEU A 728 -0.71 48.19 -0.91
CA LEU A 728 -2.17 48.12 -1.02
C LEU A 728 -2.77 49.26 -1.86
N ARG A 729 -2.11 50.42 -1.91
CA ARG A 729 -2.57 51.57 -2.70
C ARG A 729 -2.37 51.38 -4.21
N THR A 730 -1.48 50.46 -4.60
CA THR A 730 -1.20 50.08 -6.00
C THR A 730 -2.25 49.15 -6.60
N PHE A 731 -3.00 48.42 -5.77
CA PHE A 731 -4.03 47.50 -6.23
C PHE A 731 -5.40 48.19 -6.23
N ASN A 732 -5.95 48.46 -7.42
CA ASN A 732 -7.31 49.01 -7.62
C ASN A 732 -8.39 47.92 -7.42
N MET A 733 -8.41 47.30 -6.24
CA MET A 733 -9.40 46.29 -5.89
C MET A 733 -10.57 46.92 -5.13
N LEU A 734 -11.80 46.71 -5.62
CA LEU A 734 -13.03 47.13 -4.95
C LEU A 734 -13.63 45.94 -4.19
N LEU A 735 -13.94 46.16 -2.92
CA LEU A 735 -14.65 45.21 -2.06
C LEU A 735 -16.11 45.64 -1.93
N LEU A 736 -17.01 44.67 -2.00
CA LEU A 736 -18.42 44.87 -1.69
C LEU A 736 -18.66 44.68 -0.20
N ARG A 737 -19.41 45.59 0.41
CA ARG A 737 -19.72 45.60 1.84
C ARG A 737 -21.15 46.07 2.10
N TRP A 738 -21.71 45.68 3.23
CA TRP A 738 -23.02 46.13 3.72
C TRP A 738 -22.84 46.72 5.10
N HIS A 739 -23.37 47.92 5.36
CA HIS A 739 -23.28 48.55 6.68
C HIS A 739 -24.38 48.05 7.59
N VAL A 740 -24.02 47.77 8.84
CA VAL A 740 -24.93 47.30 9.89
C VAL A 740 -25.26 48.50 10.76
N ASP A 741 -26.54 48.91 10.77
CA ASP A 741 -27.01 49.92 11.70
C ASP A 741 -26.98 49.36 13.13
N LYS A 742 -26.24 50.01 14.03
CA LYS A 742 -26.01 49.56 15.40
C LYS A 742 -27.26 49.66 16.28
N ASP A 743 -28.15 50.61 15.99
CA ASP A 743 -29.34 50.85 16.79
C ASP A 743 -30.48 49.90 16.41
N THR A 744 -30.55 49.52 15.12
CA THR A 744 -31.68 48.73 14.59
C THR A 744 -31.30 47.31 14.15
N GLY A 745 -30.01 47.03 13.96
CA GLY A 745 -29.49 45.75 13.46
C GLY A 745 -29.73 45.50 11.97
N VAL A 746 -30.21 46.50 11.21
CA VAL A 746 -30.62 46.36 9.79
C VAL A 746 -29.43 46.62 8.86
N LEU A 747 -29.37 45.86 7.76
CA LEU A 747 -28.37 46.06 6.70
C LEU A 747 -28.78 47.12 5.68
N THR A 748 -27.81 47.96 5.28
CA THR A 748 -27.96 48.84 4.11
C THR A 748 -27.99 48.06 2.80
N GLN A 749 -28.25 48.76 1.69
CA GLN A 749 -27.93 48.24 0.35
C GLN A 749 -26.41 48.08 0.17
N VAL A 750 -26.00 47.34 -0.87
CA VAL A 750 -24.60 47.07 -1.17
C VAL A 750 -23.81 48.36 -1.39
N LEU A 751 -22.66 48.47 -0.73
CA LEU A 751 -21.70 49.56 -0.86
C LEU A 751 -20.41 49.01 -1.45
N SER A 752 -19.75 49.77 -2.32
CA SER A 752 -18.41 49.45 -2.81
C SER A 752 -17.36 50.29 -2.07
N CYS A 753 -16.23 49.67 -1.71
CA CYS A 753 -15.15 50.33 -1.01
C CYS A 753 -13.79 49.83 -1.54
N PRO A 754 -12.82 50.72 -1.83
CA PRO A 754 -11.50 50.27 -2.25
C PRO A 754 -10.78 49.54 -1.11
N TRP A 755 -10.02 48.49 -1.45
CA TRP A 755 -9.32 47.61 -0.51
C TRP A 755 -8.44 48.40 0.48
N TYR A 756 -7.77 49.45 0.00
CA TYR A 756 -7.01 50.38 0.84
C TYR A 756 -7.86 51.07 1.92
N ALA A 757 -9.07 51.53 1.59
CA ALA A 757 -9.94 52.21 2.55
C ALA A 757 -10.60 51.22 3.53
N ALA A 758 -11.05 50.07 3.04
CA ALA A 758 -11.62 49.02 3.89
C ALA A 758 -10.59 48.46 4.89
N SER A 759 -9.30 48.41 4.53
CA SER A 759 -8.21 47.98 5.44
C SER A 759 -7.93 48.94 6.62
N LYS A 760 -8.56 50.12 6.65
CA LYS A 760 -8.41 51.11 7.75
C LYS A 760 -9.45 50.93 8.88
N GLU A 761 -10.43 50.05 8.70
CA GLU A 761 -11.49 49.84 9.69
C GLU A 761 -10.93 49.29 11.01
N ASN A 762 -11.42 49.84 12.14
CA ASN A 762 -10.84 49.59 13.46
C ASN A 762 -11.34 48.26 14.05
N HIS A 763 -10.44 47.45 14.59
CA HIS A 763 -10.74 46.10 15.06
C HIS A 763 -11.17 46.05 16.51
N ALA A 764 -12.47 46.22 16.74
CA ALA A 764 -13.14 45.39 17.71
C ALA A 764 -13.86 44.30 16.91
N LEU A 765 -13.49 43.04 17.07
CA LEU A 765 -14.43 41.96 16.77
C LEU A 765 -15.56 42.10 17.78
N THR A 766 -16.48 43.05 17.54
CA THR A 766 -17.80 43.03 18.16
C THR A 766 -18.30 41.62 17.93
N GLY A 767 -18.72 40.95 19.01
CA GLY A 767 -19.17 39.58 18.88
C GLY A 767 -20.19 39.48 17.74
N ALA A 768 -20.30 38.30 17.16
CA ALA A 768 -21.27 38.10 16.10
C ALA A 768 -22.70 38.28 16.64
N MET A 769 -23.42 39.24 16.06
CA MET A 769 -24.81 39.53 16.39
C MET A 769 -25.73 39.08 15.26
N PRO A 770 -26.97 38.68 15.55
CA PRO A 770 -27.96 38.43 14.51
C PRO A 770 -28.37 39.77 13.84
N VAL A 771 -28.56 39.75 12.51
CA VAL A 771 -28.98 40.91 11.70
C VAL A 771 -30.51 40.94 11.63
N ALA A 772 -31.14 42.07 11.90
CA ALA A 772 -32.61 42.23 11.88
C ALA A 772 -33.25 42.29 10.50
#